data_AF-A0AA86PZU8-F1
#
_entry.id   AF-A0AA86PZU8-F1
#
_cell.length_a   1.000
_cell.length_b   1.000
_cell.length_c   1.000
_cell.angle_alpha   90.00
_cell.angle_beta   90.00
_cell.angle_gamma   90.00
#
_symmetry.space_group_name_H-M   'P 1'
#
loop_
_entity.id
_entity.type
_entity.pdbx_description
1 polymer ?
#
loop_
_entity_poly.entity_id
_entity_poly.type
_entity_poly.pdbx_seq_one_letter_code
_entity_poly.pdbx_strand_id
1 'polypeptide(L)'
;MQGQMEPITEDEIKTIILRIKKAKSPGEDGITGQHLKYLVYQHEPFLKILEFFFNQLLNNPRHLQDCKQLFRFRALLIPKKTGGFRPVSCESMILAVFSSCLKTRLMQQIKIHDHQFCFKSGGITHALARVESFKAQGKTLTLADCTNAYQAIDQNALIYSLQLNGVNSLFVEYYRTYLDTRSCKYADKITSGCPAGSSTSSLAFAGALTDVITAMEAKGYQLTVFADDIQISHDQNVDKDVVLQELAALLQPLGLELALNKCSSTQDGGEITFLGQTFSQSSTVSLAERMTAKIDKCLKVLDASPITNHQKFLLLRSVVLPKVNYAPLVDFAPKIPQDGFGNQYSLIDQKVFKYASDLFAVKDLSETEQADFFTNSASKGGLEMVVPSLYYDFMQAQQKAVLAGKCGVFKALRKEYLNTLQDHPGVPAIGYAINNFTYLTDNELFDLIKHRFQVLNKELDSDSKCLLCGKKMTAQHEIRCSRNAGIRTVRHDYMVNRILTKIDHHRHPRPVDKAHGNLPSSDKLEKPDIEFQYKNATYVLDVTFAVEANICNAFKGKILKYGGTYGDNRVIPLVLRYNGTVYEKSMNMLTTFLPEITDSFLSKHCCLAVARANEEAKLHYTSLITNALHEGTIATKQGQRDRQATGRRALRAPPGLEGVGARQEGEAQGNAGSDGLGVTVEN
;
A
#
# COMPACT_ATOMS: atom_id res chain seq x y z
N MET A 1 49.84 -9.68 -10.05
CA MET A 1 49.75 -9.23 -8.64
C MET A 1 48.52 -9.87 -8.02
N GLN A 2 48.69 -10.84 -7.10
CA GLN A 2 47.56 -11.37 -6.32
C GLN A 2 47.19 -10.29 -5.28
N GLY A 3 46.28 -9.40 -5.64
CA GLY A 3 45.76 -8.40 -4.71
C GLY A 3 44.81 -9.08 -3.71
N GLN A 4 45.00 -8.82 -2.41
CA GLN A 4 43.96 -9.11 -1.42
C GLN A 4 42.69 -8.33 -1.80
N MET A 5 41.52 -8.96 -1.65
CA MET A 5 40.24 -8.27 -1.84
C MET A 5 39.98 -7.34 -0.66
N GLU A 6 39.33 -6.19 -0.91
CA GLU A 6 38.88 -5.32 0.16
C GLU A 6 37.96 -6.09 1.13
N PRO A 7 38.27 -6.10 2.44
CA PRO A 7 37.51 -6.88 3.41
C PRO A 7 36.07 -6.37 3.53
N ILE A 8 35.15 -7.27 3.84
CA ILE A 8 33.76 -6.96 4.18
C ILE A 8 33.70 -6.56 5.65
N THR A 9 32.91 -5.54 6.00
CA THR A 9 32.81 -5.01 7.37
C THR A 9 31.43 -5.23 7.98
N GLU A 10 31.33 -5.20 9.32
CA GLU A 10 30.05 -5.27 10.04
C GLU A 10 29.06 -4.17 9.60
N ASP A 11 29.54 -2.94 9.42
CA ASP A 11 28.71 -1.79 9.04
C ASP A 11 28.13 -1.93 7.63
N GLU A 12 28.90 -2.48 6.70
CA GLU A 12 28.44 -2.81 5.35
C GLU A 12 27.32 -3.85 5.41
N ILE A 13 27.55 -4.95 6.13
CA ILE A 13 26.57 -6.05 6.32
C ILE A 13 25.28 -5.51 6.96
N LYS A 14 25.40 -4.74 8.04
CA LYS A 14 24.27 -4.13 8.75
C LYS A 14 23.47 -3.24 7.82
N THR A 15 24.13 -2.38 7.06
CA THR A 15 23.48 -1.47 6.10
C THR A 15 22.67 -2.24 5.06
N ILE A 16 23.24 -3.32 4.50
CA ILE A 16 22.55 -4.18 3.53
C ILE A 16 21.33 -4.85 4.17
N ILE A 17 21.49 -5.47 5.35
CA ILE A 17 20.39 -6.15 6.06
C ILE A 17 19.24 -5.18 6.34
N LEU A 18 19.53 -3.97 6.82
CA LEU A 18 18.51 -2.97 7.13
C LEU A 18 17.74 -2.51 5.89
N ARG A 19 18.35 -2.53 4.70
CA ARG A 19 17.71 -2.19 3.42
C ARG A 19 16.87 -3.32 2.81
N ILE A 20 17.10 -4.58 3.19
CA ILE A 20 16.32 -5.71 2.68
C ILE A 20 14.84 -5.58 3.08
N LYS A 21 13.91 -5.87 2.15
CA LYS A 21 12.47 -5.90 2.45
C LYS A 21 12.17 -7.05 3.42
N LYS A 22 11.37 -6.79 4.46
CA LYS A 22 11.03 -7.79 5.50
C LYS A 22 10.44 -9.08 4.89
N ALA A 23 9.48 -8.93 3.99
CA ALA A 23 8.79 -10.02 3.30
C ALA A 23 9.43 -10.41 1.95
N LYS A 24 10.75 -10.23 1.78
CA LYS A 24 11.45 -10.76 0.59
C LYS A 24 11.39 -12.29 0.62
N SER A 25 11.07 -12.89 -0.52
CA SER A 25 11.00 -14.35 -0.68
C SER A 25 12.30 -15.02 -0.22
N PRO A 26 12.24 -15.98 0.72
CA PRO A 26 13.43 -16.66 1.23
C PRO A 26 13.97 -17.70 0.22
N GLY A 27 15.19 -18.17 0.49
CA GLY A 27 15.78 -19.34 -0.16
C GLY A 27 15.18 -20.65 0.35
N GLU A 28 15.91 -21.75 0.21
CA GLU A 28 15.48 -23.08 0.69
C GLU A 28 15.47 -23.17 2.22
N ASP A 29 16.30 -22.37 2.91
CA ASP A 29 16.40 -22.29 4.37
C ASP A 29 15.22 -21.61 5.08
N GLY A 30 14.32 -20.96 4.34
CA GLY A 30 13.19 -20.22 4.91
C GLY A 30 13.56 -18.92 5.65
N ILE A 31 14.84 -18.50 5.63
CA ILE A 31 15.28 -17.29 6.33
C ILE A 31 14.85 -16.05 5.53
N THR A 32 14.06 -15.17 6.15
CA THR A 32 13.55 -13.95 5.53
C THR A 32 14.33 -12.72 5.99
N GLY A 33 14.11 -11.58 5.31
CA GLY A 33 14.64 -10.29 5.75
C GLY A 33 14.17 -9.87 7.15
N GLN A 34 13.01 -10.35 7.61
CA GLN A 34 12.53 -10.10 8.97
C GLN A 34 13.41 -10.81 10.02
N HIS A 35 13.79 -12.07 9.78
CA HIS A 35 14.67 -12.83 10.67
C HIS A 35 16.05 -12.16 10.78
N LEU A 36 16.65 -11.77 9.65
CA LEU A 36 17.96 -11.10 9.66
C LEU A 36 17.91 -9.78 10.44
N LYS A 37 16.87 -8.96 10.24
CA LYS A 37 16.73 -7.71 10.99
C LYS A 37 16.56 -7.97 12.48
N TYR A 38 15.77 -8.98 12.86
CA TYR A 38 15.62 -9.38 14.25
C TYR A 38 16.98 -9.73 14.86
N LEU A 39 17.78 -10.58 14.20
CA LEU A 39 19.12 -10.96 14.67
C LEU A 39 20.06 -9.75 14.81
N VAL A 40 20.06 -8.83 13.85
CA VAL A 40 20.85 -7.59 13.94
C VAL A 40 20.48 -6.74 15.17
N TYR A 41 19.21 -6.73 15.57
CA TYR A 41 18.77 -5.95 16.73
C TYR A 41 18.88 -6.68 18.06
N GLN A 42 18.84 -8.02 18.06
CA GLN A 42 18.67 -8.83 19.27
C GLN A 42 19.86 -9.73 19.60
N HIS A 43 20.84 -9.86 18.69
CA HIS A 43 21.98 -10.74 18.87
C HIS A 43 23.29 -10.05 18.44
N GLU A 44 23.95 -9.40 19.41
CA GLU A 44 25.14 -8.58 19.18
C GLU A 44 26.26 -9.30 18.39
N PRO A 45 26.63 -10.58 18.66
CA PRO A 45 27.70 -11.25 17.92
C PRO A 45 27.38 -11.59 16.46
N PHE A 46 26.13 -11.42 16.01
CA PHE A 46 25.69 -11.91 14.71
C PHE A 46 26.46 -11.27 13.54
N LEU A 47 26.70 -9.96 13.59
CA LEU A 47 27.39 -9.23 12.53
C LEU A 47 28.87 -9.66 12.43
N LYS A 48 29.56 -9.80 13.57
CA LYS A 48 30.93 -10.33 13.66
C LYS A 48 31.08 -11.72 13.05
N ILE A 49 30.11 -12.60 13.31
CA ILE A 49 30.11 -13.95 12.73
C ILE A 49 29.99 -13.89 11.22
N LEU A 50 29.06 -13.06 10.68
CA LEU A 50 28.90 -12.91 9.24
C LEU A 50 30.12 -12.27 8.59
N GLU A 51 30.70 -11.25 9.20
CA GLU A 51 31.92 -10.59 8.74
C GLU A 51 33.07 -11.60 8.62
N PHE A 52 33.37 -12.33 9.70
CA PHE A 52 34.38 -13.38 9.69
C PHE A 52 34.10 -14.39 8.59
N PHE A 53 32.87 -14.92 8.55
CA PHE A 53 32.48 -15.95 7.59
C PHE A 53 32.59 -15.47 6.13
N PHE A 54 32.11 -14.27 5.81
CA PHE A 54 32.17 -13.71 4.45
C PHE A 54 33.61 -13.44 4.00
N ASN A 55 34.47 -12.92 4.89
CA ASN A 55 35.88 -12.71 4.57
C ASN A 55 36.64 -14.03 4.40
N GLN A 56 36.29 -15.07 5.17
CA GLN A 56 36.84 -16.41 4.97
C GLN A 56 36.48 -16.98 3.60
N LEU A 57 35.22 -16.86 3.16
CA LEU A 57 34.78 -17.30 1.83
C LEU A 57 35.39 -16.47 0.69
N LEU A 58 35.57 -15.16 0.90
CA LEU A 58 36.14 -14.25 -0.10
C LEU A 58 37.63 -14.52 -0.33
N ASN A 59 38.39 -14.77 0.74
CA ASN A 59 39.83 -15.02 0.66
C ASN A 59 40.17 -16.49 0.39
N ASN A 60 39.24 -17.41 0.64
CA ASN A 60 39.39 -18.84 0.39
C ASN A 60 38.18 -19.40 -0.37
N PRO A 61 38.01 -19.04 -1.66
CA PRO A 61 36.88 -19.48 -2.49
C PRO A 61 36.56 -20.97 -2.46
N ARG A 62 37.58 -21.84 -2.29
CA ARG A 62 37.38 -23.29 -2.28
C ARG A 62 36.54 -23.77 -1.08
N HIS A 63 36.54 -23.04 0.04
CA HIS A 63 35.72 -23.36 1.22
C HIS A 63 34.21 -23.26 0.96
N LEU A 64 33.78 -22.68 -0.18
CA LEU A 64 32.38 -22.74 -0.60
C LEU A 64 31.87 -24.19 -0.67
N GLN A 65 32.73 -25.13 -1.07
CA GLN A 65 32.40 -26.55 -1.16
C GLN A 65 32.15 -27.21 0.20
N ASP A 66 32.65 -26.62 1.29
CA ASP A 66 32.39 -27.09 2.66
C ASP A 66 31.04 -26.59 3.17
N CYS A 67 30.49 -25.54 2.55
CA CYS A 67 29.28 -24.85 2.97
C CYS A 67 28.11 -25.04 1.98
N LYS A 68 28.03 -26.15 1.24
CA LYS A 68 27.06 -26.39 0.15
C LYS A 68 25.60 -26.06 0.50
N GLN A 69 25.19 -26.30 1.75
CA GLN A 69 23.81 -26.03 2.19
C GLN A 69 23.44 -24.54 2.07
N LEU A 70 24.39 -23.63 2.27
CA LEU A 70 24.15 -22.18 2.11
C LEU A 70 23.91 -21.79 0.64
N PHE A 71 24.49 -22.53 -0.29
CA PHE A 71 24.42 -22.30 -1.74
C PHE A 71 23.24 -23.04 -2.40
N ARG A 72 22.42 -23.72 -1.60
CA ARG A 72 21.15 -24.24 -2.08
C ARG A 72 20.18 -23.11 -2.35
N PHE A 73 19.44 -23.22 -3.45
CA PHE A 73 18.46 -22.22 -3.85
C PHE A 73 17.08 -22.84 -4.07
N ARG A 74 16.06 -22.03 -3.82
CA ARG A 74 14.69 -22.37 -4.20
C ARG A 74 14.43 -21.89 -5.62
N ALA A 75 14.12 -22.82 -6.52
CA ALA A 75 13.71 -22.48 -7.88
C ALA A 75 12.25 -21.97 -7.88
N LEU A 76 12.05 -20.72 -8.31
CA LEU A 76 10.72 -20.16 -8.59
C LEU A 76 10.49 -20.14 -10.10
N LEU A 77 9.43 -20.80 -10.56
CA LEU A 77 9.06 -20.86 -11.97
C LEU A 77 8.02 -19.78 -12.27
N ILE A 78 8.44 -18.68 -12.91
CA ILE A 78 7.54 -17.59 -13.27
C ILE A 78 6.94 -17.89 -14.65
N PRO A 79 5.60 -18.00 -14.80
CA PRO A 79 4.97 -18.24 -16.09
C PRO A 79 5.28 -17.11 -17.09
N LYS A 80 5.66 -17.47 -18.32
CA LYS A 80 5.80 -16.52 -19.43
C LYS A 80 4.45 -16.35 -20.13
N LYS A 81 4.20 -15.16 -20.70
CA LYS A 81 2.96 -14.89 -21.46
C LYS A 81 2.82 -15.78 -22.71
N THR A 82 3.94 -16.13 -23.33
CA THR A 82 4.03 -16.95 -24.54
C THR A 82 4.05 -18.45 -24.26
N GLY A 83 3.70 -18.87 -23.04
CA GLY A 83 3.88 -20.24 -22.57
C GLY A 83 5.29 -20.54 -22.05
N GLY A 84 5.40 -21.59 -21.23
CA GLY A 84 6.63 -21.97 -20.54
C GLY A 84 6.91 -21.16 -19.26
N PHE A 85 8.08 -21.39 -18.67
CA PHE A 85 8.48 -20.80 -17.39
C PHE A 85 9.85 -20.11 -17.48
N ARG A 86 10.03 -19.07 -16.68
CA ARG A 86 11.34 -18.47 -16.39
C ARG A 86 11.77 -18.95 -15.00
N PRO A 87 12.81 -19.79 -14.89
CA PRO A 87 13.35 -20.16 -13.59
C PRO A 87 14.08 -18.97 -12.98
N VAL A 88 13.75 -18.67 -11.72
CA VAL A 88 14.44 -17.69 -10.87
C VAL A 88 15.02 -18.42 -9.68
N SER A 89 16.30 -18.18 -9.41
CA SER A 89 17.01 -18.73 -8.28
C SER A 89 16.84 -17.83 -7.06
N CYS A 90 16.05 -18.27 -6.08
CA CYS A 90 15.98 -17.61 -4.77
C CYS A 90 17.04 -18.20 -3.84
N GLU A 91 18.12 -17.46 -3.65
CA GLU A 91 19.19 -17.78 -2.69
C GLU A 91 18.78 -17.50 -1.24
N SER A 92 19.52 -18.11 -0.30
CA SER A 92 19.44 -17.75 1.13
C SER A 92 19.58 -16.23 1.30
N MET A 93 18.86 -15.64 2.26
CA MET A 93 19.03 -14.21 2.54
C MET A 93 20.42 -13.87 3.07
N ILE A 94 21.11 -14.81 3.74
CA ILE A 94 22.51 -14.63 4.14
C ILE A 94 23.39 -14.50 2.89
N LEU A 95 23.20 -15.39 1.91
CA LEU A 95 23.93 -15.35 0.65
C LEU A 95 23.58 -14.10 -0.18
N ALA A 96 22.32 -13.64 -0.15
CA ALA A 96 21.93 -12.40 -0.82
C ALA A 96 22.62 -11.15 -0.22
N VAL A 97 22.89 -11.15 1.10
CA VAL A 97 23.69 -10.10 1.75
C VAL A 97 25.13 -10.18 1.24
N PHE A 98 25.72 -11.38 1.23
CA PHE A 98 27.08 -11.57 0.73
C PHE A 98 27.22 -11.18 -0.74
N SER A 99 26.30 -11.60 -1.62
CA SER A 99 26.26 -11.20 -3.02
C SER A 99 26.10 -9.69 -3.20
N SER A 100 25.43 -9.00 -2.28
CA SER A 100 25.35 -7.54 -2.31
C SER A 100 26.70 -6.89 -1.97
N CYS A 101 27.46 -7.42 -1.00
CA CYS A 101 28.84 -7.01 -0.72
C CYS A 101 29.76 -7.26 -1.92
N LEU A 102 29.65 -8.46 -2.53
CA LEU A 102 30.43 -8.85 -3.70
C LEU A 102 30.10 -8.00 -4.93
N LYS A 103 28.82 -7.62 -5.11
CA LYS A 103 28.41 -6.72 -6.17
C LYS A 103 29.14 -5.37 -6.05
N THR A 104 29.26 -4.79 -4.86
CA THR A 104 29.99 -3.53 -4.66
C THR A 104 31.43 -3.64 -5.15
N ARG A 105 32.11 -4.73 -4.78
CA ARG A 105 33.49 -5.00 -5.18
C ARG A 105 33.62 -5.27 -6.69
N LEU A 106 32.69 -6.01 -7.28
CA LEU A 106 32.68 -6.28 -8.72
C LEU A 106 32.43 -5.00 -9.52
N MET A 107 31.51 -4.13 -9.09
CA MET A 107 31.23 -2.85 -9.75
C MET A 107 32.45 -1.93 -9.85
N GLN A 108 33.42 -2.05 -8.93
CA GLN A 108 34.67 -1.28 -8.96
C GLN A 108 35.69 -1.84 -9.96
N GLN A 109 35.54 -3.10 -10.38
CA GLN A 109 36.54 -3.83 -11.17
C GLN A 109 36.07 -4.10 -12.60
N ILE A 110 34.77 -4.36 -12.78
CA ILE A 110 34.22 -4.72 -14.09
C ILE A 110 33.92 -3.47 -14.92
N LYS A 111 34.29 -3.49 -16.20
CA LYS A 111 33.91 -2.45 -17.15
C LYS A 111 32.54 -2.78 -17.74
N ILE A 112 31.54 -1.96 -17.43
CA ILE A 112 30.23 -2.00 -18.09
C ILE A 112 30.22 -0.94 -19.17
N HIS A 113 29.79 -1.31 -20.39
CA HIS A 113 29.63 -0.34 -21.47
C HIS A 113 28.64 0.78 -21.11
N ASP A 114 28.89 2.00 -21.58
CA ASP A 114 28.03 3.15 -21.27
C ASP A 114 26.61 3.05 -21.84
N HIS A 115 26.40 2.19 -22.82
CA HIS A 115 25.09 1.92 -23.41
C HIS A 115 24.38 0.71 -22.82
N GLN A 116 24.92 0.14 -21.74
CA GLN A 116 24.24 -0.83 -20.89
C GLN A 116 23.63 -0.10 -19.69
N PHE A 117 22.31 0.06 -19.69
CA PHE A 117 21.59 0.94 -18.77
C PHE A 117 21.04 0.24 -17.53
N CYS A 118 21.06 -1.10 -17.45
CA CYS A 118 20.37 -1.83 -16.35
C CYS A 118 20.93 -1.57 -14.94
N PHE A 119 22.17 -1.08 -14.82
CA PHE A 119 22.78 -0.71 -13.54
C PHE A 119 22.88 0.81 -13.31
N LYS A 120 22.38 1.62 -14.25
CA LYS A 120 22.38 3.08 -14.13
C LYS A 120 21.15 3.56 -13.36
N SER A 121 21.32 4.57 -12.51
CA SER A 121 20.17 5.24 -11.87
C SER A 121 19.28 5.85 -12.95
N GLY A 122 17.97 5.61 -12.88
CA GLY A 122 17.05 6.04 -13.95
C GLY A 122 17.29 5.33 -15.29
N GLY A 123 17.96 4.17 -15.30
CA GLY A 123 18.41 3.50 -16.52
C GLY A 123 17.34 3.28 -17.59
N ILE A 124 16.11 2.92 -17.20
CA ILE A 124 15.00 2.76 -18.16
C ILE A 124 14.68 4.09 -18.85
N THR A 125 14.58 5.18 -18.08
CA THR A 125 14.31 6.52 -18.62
C THR A 125 15.43 6.97 -19.58
N HIS A 126 16.70 6.76 -19.22
CA HIS A 126 17.82 7.09 -20.08
C HIS A 126 17.86 6.23 -21.36
N ALA A 127 17.60 4.93 -21.26
CA ALA A 127 17.57 4.03 -22.40
C ALA A 127 16.46 4.43 -23.39
N LEU A 128 15.26 4.68 -22.90
CA LEU A 128 14.13 5.11 -23.73
C LEU A 128 14.37 6.48 -24.38
N ALA A 129 14.94 7.45 -23.65
CA ALA A 129 15.31 8.75 -24.21
C ALA A 129 16.35 8.63 -25.33
N ARG A 130 17.29 7.70 -25.21
CA ARG A 130 18.29 7.43 -26.25
C ARG A 130 17.67 6.81 -27.50
N VAL A 131 16.76 5.86 -27.34
CA VAL A 131 16.03 5.27 -28.47
C VAL A 131 15.18 6.33 -29.18
N GLU A 132 14.48 7.17 -28.42
CA GLU A 132 13.70 8.29 -28.96
C GLU A 132 14.58 9.28 -29.74
N SER A 133 15.79 9.58 -29.25
CA SER A 133 16.70 10.50 -29.94
C SER A 133 17.22 9.93 -31.26
N PHE A 134 17.45 8.61 -31.36
CA PHE A 134 17.82 7.96 -32.61
C PHE A 134 16.67 7.93 -33.61
N LYS A 135 15.44 7.67 -33.16
CA LYS A 135 14.26 7.81 -34.01
C LYS A 135 14.13 9.23 -34.55
N ALA A 136 14.29 10.24 -33.70
CA ALA A 136 14.21 11.65 -34.11
C ALA A 136 15.28 12.04 -35.14
N GLN A 137 16.42 11.34 -35.17
CA GLN A 137 17.47 11.47 -36.19
C GLN A 137 17.17 10.69 -37.49
N GLY A 138 16.00 10.04 -37.57
CA GLY A 138 15.59 9.25 -38.74
C GLY A 138 16.23 7.87 -38.83
N LYS A 139 16.87 7.36 -37.78
CA LYS A 139 17.47 6.01 -37.78
C LYS A 139 16.39 4.93 -37.79
N THR A 140 16.69 3.79 -38.39
CA THR A 140 15.90 2.56 -38.25
C THR A 140 16.26 1.92 -36.92
N LEU A 141 15.24 1.45 -36.18
CA LEU A 141 15.41 0.79 -34.90
C LEU A 141 15.12 -0.69 -35.05
N THR A 142 16.09 -1.54 -34.69
CA THR A 142 15.96 -3.00 -34.69
C THR A 142 16.15 -3.52 -33.27
N LEU A 143 15.20 -4.34 -32.80
CA LEU A 143 15.21 -4.97 -31.49
C LEU A 143 15.58 -6.44 -31.63
N ALA A 144 16.61 -6.87 -30.90
CA ALA A 144 17.05 -8.26 -30.84
C ALA A 144 16.59 -8.93 -29.54
N ASP A 145 16.05 -10.15 -29.64
CA ASP A 145 15.64 -10.98 -28.50
C ASP A 145 16.55 -12.21 -28.43
N CYS A 146 17.24 -12.39 -27.31
CA CYS A 146 18.09 -13.57 -27.07
C CYS A 146 17.27 -14.72 -26.47
N THR A 147 17.40 -15.92 -27.03
CA THR A 147 16.71 -17.10 -26.53
C THR A 147 17.20 -17.47 -25.13
N ASN A 148 16.39 -17.23 -24.10
CA ASN A 148 16.68 -17.62 -22.72
C ASN A 148 18.08 -17.15 -22.26
N ALA A 149 18.45 -15.89 -22.50
CA ALA A 149 19.83 -15.38 -22.37
C ALA A 149 20.57 -15.81 -21.09
N TYR A 150 19.94 -15.66 -19.92
CA TYR A 150 20.53 -16.09 -18.64
C TYR A 150 20.74 -17.60 -18.55
N GLN A 151 19.87 -18.40 -19.16
CA GLN A 151 20.04 -19.85 -19.20
C GLN A 151 21.07 -20.29 -20.24
N ALA A 152 21.15 -19.58 -21.36
CA ALA A 152 21.93 -19.96 -22.54
C ALA A 152 23.41 -19.56 -22.46
N ILE A 153 23.73 -18.43 -21.81
CA ILE A 153 25.10 -17.92 -21.78
C ILE A 153 26.10 -18.98 -21.29
N ASP A 154 27.21 -19.15 -22.00
CA ASP A 154 28.24 -20.11 -21.62
C ASP A 154 28.98 -19.65 -20.35
N GLN A 155 29.13 -20.55 -19.39
CA GLN A 155 29.77 -20.26 -18.11
C GLN A 155 31.26 -19.94 -18.28
N ASN A 156 31.95 -20.64 -19.18
CA ASN A 156 33.37 -20.41 -19.41
C ASN A 156 33.60 -19.06 -20.10
N ALA A 157 32.75 -18.70 -21.06
CA ALA A 157 32.77 -17.38 -21.71
C ALA A 157 32.54 -16.26 -20.69
N LEU A 158 31.59 -16.44 -19.76
CA LEU A 158 31.34 -15.48 -18.68
C LEU A 158 32.55 -15.31 -17.75
N ILE A 159 33.17 -16.42 -17.35
CA ILE A 159 34.38 -16.41 -16.51
C ILE A 159 35.56 -15.77 -17.25
N TYR A 160 35.74 -16.10 -18.53
CA TYR A 160 36.77 -15.53 -19.37
C TYR A 160 36.59 -14.01 -19.52
N SER A 161 35.36 -13.53 -19.70
CA SER A 161 35.06 -12.10 -19.74
C SER A 161 35.45 -11.39 -18.43
N LEU A 162 35.19 -11.97 -17.26
CA LEU A 162 35.64 -11.40 -15.98
C LEU A 162 37.17 -11.28 -15.93
N GLN A 163 37.89 -12.30 -16.42
CA GLN A 163 39.35 -12.28 -16.46
C GLN A 163 39.88 -11.19 -17.42
N LEU A 164 39.28 -11.05 -18.60
CA LEU A 164 39.63 -9.99 -19.56
C LEU A 164 39.37 -8.59 -19.01
N ASN A 165 38.33 -8.43 -18.18
CA ASN A 165 38.04 -7.18 -17.49
C ASN A 165 39.01 -6.88 -16.33
N GLY A 166 40.04 -7.71 -16.10
CA GLY A 166 41.00 -7.51 -15.00
C GLY A 166 40.40 -7.71 -13.61
N VAL A 167 39.26 -8.42 -13.52
CA VAL A 167 38.65 -8.75 -12.23
C VAL A 167 39.60 -9.62 -11.42
N ASN A 168 39.69 -9.34 -10.12
CA ASN A 168 40.58 -10.03 -9.20
C ASN A 168 40.43 -11.55 -9.28
N SER A 169 41.56 -12.27 -9.32
CA SER A 169 41.58 -13.73 -9.47
C SER A 169 40.83 -14.48 -8.36
N LEU A 170 40.84 -13.97 -7.12
CA LEU A 170 40.06 -14.55 -6.02
C LEU A 170 38.55 -14.40 -6.25
N PHE A 171 38.12 -13.26 -6.79
CA PHE A 171 36.72 -13.07 -7.16
C PHE A 171 36.32 -14.01 -8.30
N VAL A 172 37.18 -14.16 -9.31
CA VAL A 172 36.94 -15.09 -10.43
C VAL A 172 36.85 -16.53 -9.93
N GLU A 173 37.75 -16.95 -9.03
CA GLU A 173 37.71 -18.28 -8.42
C GLU A 173 36.46 -18.47 -7.54
N TYR A 174 36.08 -17.45 -6.77
CA TYR A 174 34.81 -17.43 -6.04
C TYR A 174 33.63 -17.62 -6.97
N TYR A 175 33.54 -16.84 -8.05
CA TYR A 175 32.38 -16.85 -8.93
C TYR A 175 32.27 -18.19 -9.67
N ARG A 176 33.39 -18.77 -10.13
CA ARG A 176 33.44 -20.12 -10.68
C ARG A 176 32.94 -21.15 -9.66
N THR A 177 33.53 -21.16 -8.47
CA THR A 177 33.16 -22.10 -7.40
C THR A 177 31.69 -21.93 -6.98
N TYR A 178 31.18 -20.70 -6.97
CA TYR A 178 29.77 -20.39 -6.73
C TYR A 178 28.87 -21.04 -7.76
N LEU A 179 29.17 -20.92 -9.06
CA LEU A 179 28.37 -21.54 -10.12
C LEU A 179 28.33 -23.07 -9.97
N ASP A 180 29.48 -23.70 -9.64
CA ASP A 180 29.61 -25.15 -9.46
C ASP A 180 28.94 -25.68 -8.17
N THR A 181 28.95 -24.88 -7.10
CA THR A 181 28.48 -25.31 -5.77
C THR A 181 26.97 -25.19 -5.62
N ARG A 182 26.34 -24.32 -6.39
CA ARG A 182 24.89 -24.07 -6.32
C ARG A 182 24.11 -25.29 -6.73
N SER A 183 23.08 -25.60 -5.95
CA SER A 183 22.20 -26.73 -6.22
C SER A 183 20.76 -26.42 -5.82
N CYS A 184 19.83 -27.13 -6.44
CA CYS A 184 18.43 -27.15 -6.00
C CYS A 184 17.84 -28.53 -6.31
N LYS A 185 16.68 -28.83 -5.71
CA LYS A 185 15.94 -30.08 -5.94
C LYS A 185 15.66 -30.39 -7.44
N TYR A 186 15.59 -29.36 -8.28
CA TYR A 186 15.26 -29.47 -9.70
C TYR A 186 16.42 -29.08 -10.61
N ALA A 187 17.67 -29.15 -10.13
CA ALA A 187 18.85 -28.69 -10.87
C ALA A 187 18.96 -29.35 -12.26
N ASP A 188 18.72 -30.66 -12.36
CA ASP A 188 18.78 -31.42 -13.62
C ASP A 188 17.76 -30.97 -14.67
N LYS A 189 16.72 -30.23 -14.25
CA LYS A 189 15.66 -29.69 -15.11
C LYS A 189 15.81 -28.20 -15.39
N ILE A 190 16.80 -27.55 -14.80
CA ILE A 190 17.04 -26.11 -14.90
C ILE A 190 18.44 -25.91 -15.46
N THR A 191 18.52 -25.71 -16.77
CA THR A 191 19.75 -25.21 -17.39
C THR A 191 19.92 -23.74 -17.00
N SER A 192 21.12 -23.39 -16.51
CA SER A 192 21.43 -22.02 -16.13
C SER A 192 22.90 -21.70 -16.34
N GLY A 193 23.21 -21.01 -17.44
CA GLY A 193 24.50 -20.35 -17.64
C GLY A 193 24.82 -19.31 -16.56
N CYS A 194 23.83 -18.49 -16.22
CA CYS A 194 23.95 -17.39 -15.28
C CYS A 194 22.70 -17.32 -14.36
N PRO A 195 22.85 -17.37 -13.03
CA PRO A 195 21.72 -17.38 -12.10
C PRO A 195 20.82 -16.14 -12.17
N ALA A 196 19.61 -16.30 -12.71
CA ALA A 196 18.58 -15.26 -12.64
C ALA A 196 18.12 -15.09 -11.18
N GLY A 197 18.44 -13.95 -10.57
CA GLY A 197 18.09 -13.64 -9.17
C GLY A 197 19.26 -13.19 -8.30
N SER A 198 20.49 -13.45 -8.72
CA SER A 198 21.70 -12.91 -8.08
C SER A 198 22.12 -11.60 -8.75
N SER A 199 22.30 -10.57 -7.93
CA SER A 199 22.69 -9.24 -8.45
C SER A 199 24.13 -9.21 -8.99
N THR A 200 25.00 -10.09 -8.48
CA THR A 200 26.37 -10.28 -8.97
C THR A 200 26.36 -10.96 -10.34
N SER A 201 25.50 -11.96 -10.51
CA SER A 201 25.34 -12.69 -11.77
C SER A 201 24.82 -11.81 -12.90
N SER A 202 23.80 -10.99 -12.64
CA SER A 202 23.33 -10.00 -13.62
C SER A 202 24.42 -8.99 -14.01
N LEU A 203 25.31 -8.64 -13.07
CA LEU A 203 26.42 -7.72 -13.34
C LEU A 203 27.50 -8.36 -14.22
N ALA A 204 27.88 -9.61 -13.92
CA ALA A 204 28.79 -10.38 -14.76
C ALA A 204 28.23 -10.53 -16.19
N PHE A 205 26.93 -10.85 -16.32
CA PHE A 205 26.26 -10.95 -17.62
C PHE A 205 26.34 -9.63 -18.40
N ALA A 206 26.03 -8.50 -17.76
CA ALA A 206 26.11 -7.20 -18.41
C ALA A 206 27.54 -6.82 -18.84
N GLY A 207 28.56 -7.19 -18.05
CA GLY A 207 29.96 -7.01 -18.43
C GLY A 207 30.38 -7.88 -19.61
N ALA A 208 29.85 -9.11 -19.72
CA ALA A 208 30.12 -9.98 -20.86
C ALA A 208 29.61 -9.42 -22.19
N LEU A 209 28.56 -8.60 -22.16
CA LEU A 209 28.05 -7.91 -23.34
C LEU A 209 28.88 -6.67 -23.73
N THR A 210 29.82 -6.20 -22.91
CA THR A 210 30.60 -4.98 -23.19
C THR A 210 31.32 -5.08 -24.54
N ASP A 211 32.01 -6.18 -24.81
CA ASP A 211 32.78 -6.35 -26.05
C ASP A 211 31.88 -6.48 -27.28
N VAL A 212 30.70 -7.11 -27.13
CA VAL A 212 29.68 -7.18 -28.19
C VAL A 212 29.18 -5.78 -28.54
N ILE A 213 28.90 -4.95 -27.53
CA ILE A 213 28.43 -3.59 -27.75
C ILE A 213 29.53 -2.76 -28.46
N THR A 214 30.76 -2.82 -27.96
CA THR A 214 31.89 -2.09 -28.56
C THR A 214 32.16 -2.52 -30.01
N ALA A 215 32.08 -3.83 -30.31
CA ALA A 215 32.28 -4.34 -31.67
C ALA A 215 31.18 -3.89 -32.64
N MET A 216 29.92 -3.83 -32.19
CA MET A 216 28.82 -3.31 -33.00
C MET A 216 28.96 -1.81 -33.27
N GLU A 217 29.44 -1.03 -32.30
CA GLU A 217 29.71 0.39 -32.51
C GLU A 217 30.86 0.65 -33.47
N ALA A 218 31.90 -0.17 -33.43
CA ALA A 218 33.01 -0.11 -34.38
C ALA A 218 32.54 -0.36 -35.84
N LYS A 219 31.41 -1.06 -36.02
CA LYS A 219 30.73 -1.25 -37.32
C LYS A 219 29.82 -0.08 -37.71
N GLY A 220 29.67 0.94 -36.87
CA GLY A 220 28.87 2.14 -37.13
C GLY A 220 27.46 2.12 -36.55
N TYR A 221 27.07 1.05 -35.84
CA TYR A 221 25.75 0.99 -35.20
C TYR A 221 25.70 1.78 -33.89
N GLN A 222 24.49 2.16 -33.49
CA GLN A 222 24.24 2.84 -32.22
C GLN A 222 23.36 1.98 -31.33
N LEU A 223 23.88 1.57 -30.16
CA LEU A 223 23.18 0.62 -29.30
C LEU A 223 22.54 1.30 -28.09
N THR A 224 21.44 0.69 -27.65
CA THR A 224 20.82 0.91 -26.36
C THR A 224 20.49 -0.46 -25.76
N VAL A 225 21.16 -0.83 -24.67
CA VAL A 225 21.04 -2.15 -24.05
C VAL A 225 20.52 -2.02 -22.62
N PHE A 226 19.60 -2.90 -22.24
CA PHE A 226 19.13 -3.02 -20.86
C PHE A 226 19.09 -4.49 -20.46
N ALA A 227 20.09 -4.91 -19.69
CA ALA A 227 20.35 -6.33 -19.40
C ALA A 227 20.51 -7.11 -20.72
N ASP A 228 19.59 -8.03 -21.03
CA ASP A 228 19.54 -8.83 -22.26
C ASP A 228 18.73 -8.18 -23.41
N ASP A 229 17.95 -7.13 -23.15
CA ASP A 229 17.21 -6.41 -24.20
C ASP A 229 18.18 -5.52 -24.99
N ILE A 230 18.41 -5.82 -26.28
CA ILE A 230 19.36 -5.11 -27.16
C ILE A 230 18.59 -4.38 -28.27
N GLN A 231 18.59 -3.04 -28.22
CA GLN A 231 18.11 -2.20 -29.31
C GLN A 231 19.29 -1.63 -30.10
N ILE A 232 19.20 -1.72 -31.42
CA ILE A 232 20.25 -1.32 -32.37
C ILE A 232 19.64 -0.29 -33.31
N SER A 233 20.28 0.87 -33.43
CA SER A 233 19.88 1.92 -34.36
C SER A 233 20.89 1.99 -35.50
N HIS A 234 20.40 2.02 -36.73
CA HIS A 234 21.21 2.01 -37.96
C HIS A 234 20.59 2.91 -39.03
N ASP A 235 21.34 3.14 -40.11
CA ASP A 235 20.83 3.89 -41.25
C ASP A 235 19.75 3.10 -42.01
N GLN A 236 18.82 3.83 -42.62
CA GLN A 236 17.64 3.24 -43.29
C GLN A 236 17.98 2.38 -44.51
N ASN A 237 19.17 2.58 -45.08
CA ASN A 237 19.67 1.79 -46.21
C ASN A 237 20.33 0.47 -45.78
N VAL A 238 20.54 0.26 -44.47
CA VAL A 238 21.08 -0.99 -43.94
C VAL A 238 19.91 -1.91 -43.60
N ASP A 239 19.89 -3.09 -44.20
CA ASP A 239 18.87 -4.11 -43.94
C ASP A 239 18.98 -4.65 -42.50
N LYS A 240 17.87 -4.67 -41.77
CA LYS A 240 17.78 -5.24 -40.41
C LYS A 240 18.36 -6.65 -40.30
N ASP A 241 18.23 -7.49 -41.33
CA ASP A 241 18.66 -8.89 -41.28
C ASP A 241 20.19 -8.99 -41.30
N VAL A 242 20.86 -8.06 -41.99
CA VAL A 242 22.33 -7.91 -41.94
C VAL A 242 22.76 -7.52 -40.54
N VAL A 243 22.09 -6.53 -39.93
CA VAL A 243 22.40 -6.08 -38.55
C VAL A 243 22.23 -7.21 -37.54
N LEU A 244 21.15 -7.99 -37.65
CA LEU A 244 20.89 -9.14 -36.79
C LEU A 244 21.91 -10.27 -37.00
N GLN A 245 22.34 -10.53 -38.24
CA GLN A 245 23.36 -11.53 -38.54
C GLN A 245 24.73 -11.14 -37.94
N GLU A 246 25.10 -9.87 -38.03
CA GLU A 246 26.34 -9.37 -37.43
C GLU A 246 26.30 -9.43 -35.90
N LEU A 247 25.18 -9.07 -35.29
CA LEU A 247 24.99 -9.23 -33.85
C LEU A 247 25.06 -10.71 -33.44
N ALA A 248 24.39 -11.60 -34.17
CA ALA A 248 24.38 -13.03 -33.88
C ALA A 248 25.80 -13.62 -33.91
N ALA A 249 26.63 -13.22 -34.87
CA ALA A 249 28.02 -13.64 -34.96
C ALA A 249 28.86 -13.21 -33.73
N LEU A 250 28.58 -12.04 -33.15
CA LEU A 250 29.25 -11.54 -31.95
C LEU A 250 28.71 -12.17 -30.66
N LEU A 251 27.44 -12.60 -30.64
CA LEU A 251 26.81 -13.27 -29.50
C LEU A 251 27.17 -14.75 -29.41
N GLN A 252 27.46 -15.41 -30.54
CA GLN A 252 27.75 -16.83 -30.62
C GLN A 252 28.92 -17.29 -29.72
N PRO A 253 30.05 -16.57 -29.60
CA PRO A 253 31.12 -16.92 -28.67
C PRO A 253 30.72 -16.89 -27.19
N LEU A 254 29.65 -16.16 -26.85
CA LEU A 254 29.07 -16.15 -25.50
C LEU A 254 28.05 -17.28 -25.29
N GLY A 255 27.79 -18.13 -26.30
CA GLY A 255 26.73 -19.13 -26.27
C GLY A 255 25.31 -18.55 -26.40
N LEU A 256 25.19 -17.30 -26.85
CA LEU A 256 23.92 -16.61 -27.00
C LEU A 256 23.41 -16.71 -28.44
N GLU A 257 22.12 -17.04 -28.58
CA GLU A 257 21.44 -17.16 -29.87
C GLU A 257 20.23 -16.23 -29.94
N LEU A 258 20.00 -15.64 -31.12
CA LEU A 258 18.84 -14.78 -31.36
C LEU A 258 17.59 -15.61 -31.66
N ALA A 259 16.48 -15.27 -31.01
CA ALA A 259 15.15 -15.72 -31.38
C ALA A 259 14.64 -14.85 -32.55
N LEU A 260 15.09 -15.14 -33.78
CA LEU A 260 14.78 -14.29 -34.95
C LEU A 260 13.29 -13.99 -35.13
N ASN A 261 12.41 -14.93 -34.78
CA ASN A 261 10.95 -14.76 -34.85
C ASN A 261 10.37 -13.77 -33.82
N LYS A 262 11.18 -13.33 -32.85
CA LYS A 262 10.83 -12.32 -31.84
C LYS A 262 11.60 -11.02 -32.02
N CYS A 263 12.63 -11.02 -32.85
CA CYS A 263 13.28 -9.79 -33.28
C CYS A 263 12.27 -8.95 -34.09
N SER A 264 12.34 -7.64 -33.97
CA SER A 264 11.47 -6.72 -34.70
C SER A 264 12.22 -5.47 -35.14
N SER A 265 11.68 -4.74 -36.11
CA SER A 265 12.31 -3.54 -36.64
C SER A 265 11.27 -2.50 -37.06
N THR A 266 11.64 -1.23 -37.06
CA THR A 266 10.83 -0.13 -37.63
C THR A 266 10.94 -0.03 -39.15
N GLN A 267 11.83 -0.83 -39.76
CA GLN A 267 11.94 -0.95 -41.22
C GLN A 267 10.61 -1.43 -41.83
N ASP A 268 10.33 -1.01 -43.06
CA ASP A 268 9.14 -1.42 -43.84
C ASP A 268 7.80 -1.12 -43.13
N GLY A 269 7.77 -0.07 -42.30
CA GLY A 269 6.58 0.33 -41.55
C GLY A 269 6.31 -0.53 -40.30
N GLY A 270 7.28 -1.35 -39.89
CA GLY A 270 7.19 -2.13 -38.66
C GLY A 270 7.28 -1.30 -37.38
N GLU A 271 7.20 -1.98 -36.24
CA GLU A 271 7.31 -1.38 -34.92
C GLU A 271 8.21 -2.23 -34.00
N ILE A 272 8.84 -1.56 -33.03
CA ILE A 272 9.54 -2.23 -31.93
C ILE A 272 8.89 -1.88 -30.59
N THR A 273 8.92 -2.82 -29.64
CA THR A 273 8.52 -2.55 -28.25
C THR A 273 9.70 -2.77 -27.32
N PHE A 274 10.39 -1.70 -26.95
CA PHE A 274 11.58 -1.73 -26.10
C PHE A 274 11.27 -1.19 -24.70
N LEU A 275 11.59 -1.95 -23.64
CA LEU A 275 11.27 -1.62 -22.24
C LEU A 275 9.80 -1.22 -22.00
N GLY A 276 8.91 -1.78 -22.83
CA GLY A 276 7.50 -1.50 -22.83
C GLY A 276 7.08 -0.25 -23.63
N GLN A 277 7.97 0.57 -24.15
CA GLN A 277 7.60 1.66 -25.06
C GLN A 277 7.58 1.16 -26.49
N THR A 278 6.51 1.46 -27.23
CA THR A 278 6.40 1.10 -28.65
C THR A 278 6.81 2.29 -29.51
N PHE A 279 7.65 2.00 -30.51
CA PHE A 279 8.21 2.96 -31.46
C PHE A 279 7.95 2.48 -32.88
N SER A 280 7.50 3.39 -33.74
CA SER A 280 7.51 3.24 -35.19
C SER A 280 8.62 4.13 -35.79
N GLN A 281 8.77 4.13 -37.11
CA GLN A 281 9.75 4.97 -37.79
C GLN A 281 9.49 6.48 -37.57
N SER A 282 8.23 6.89 -37.40
CA SER A 282 7.82 8.30 -37.33
C SER A 282 7.20 8.72 -36.00
N SER A 283 6.77 7.77 -35.16
CA SER A 283 5.98 8.04 -33.97
C SER A 283 6.34 7.16 -32.79
N THR A 284 5.92 7.61 -31.60
CA THR A 284 6.03 6.87 -30.34
C THR A 284 4.62 6.70 -29.80
N VAL A 285 4.23 5.44 -29.55
CA VAL A 285 2.86 5.11 -29.15
C VAL A 285 2.69 5.33 -27.66
N SER A 286 1.71 6.14 -27.23
CA SER A 286 1.52 6.35 -25.79
C SER A 286 1.21 5.05 -25.05
N LEU A 287 1.72 4.94 -23.82
CA LEU A 287 1.45 3.78 -22.96
C LEU A 287 0.03 3.78 -22.37
N ALA A 288 -0.73 4.85 -22.56
CA ALA A 288 -2.03 5.08 -21.93
C ALA A 288 -3.02 3.95 -22.22
N GLU A 289 -3.23 3.56 -23.48
CA GLU A 289 -4.20 2.51 -23.84
C GLU A 289 -3.86 1.17 -23.18
N ARG A 290 -2.59 0.77 -23.24
CA ARG A 290 -2.13 -0.46 -22.59
C ARG A 290 -2.28 -0.40 -21.07
N MET A 291 -2.03 0.75 -20.47
CA MET A 291 -2.25 0.94 -19.02
C MET A 291 -3.74 0.93 -18.67
N THR A 292 -4.61 1.44 -19.54
CA THR A 292 -6.07 1.34 -19.42
C THR A 292 -6.54 -0.12 -19.39
N ALA A 293 -6.08 -0.93 -20.35
CA ALA A 293 -6.39 -2.36 -20.34
C ALA A 293 -5.86 -3.07 -19.07
N LYS A 294 -4.69 -2.64 -18.58
CA LYS A 294 -4.09 -3.19 -17.36
C LYS A 294 -4.86 -2.81 -16.11
N ILE A 295 -5.32 -1.56 -15.98
CA ILE A 295 -6.13 -1.12 -14.84
C ILE A 295 -7.47 -1.86 -14.84
N ASP A 296 -8.12 -2.01 -16.00
CA ASP A 296 -9.40 -2.73 -16.12
C ASP A 296 -9.29 -4.17 -15.62
N LYS A 297 -8.24 -4.89 -16.03
CA LYS A 297 -7.99 -6.25 -15.54
C LYS A 297 -7.78 -6.27 -14.03
N CYS A 298 -7.03 -5.31 -13.47
CA CYS A 298 -6.77 -5.27 -12.03
C CYS A 298 -8.01 -4.94 -11.22
N LEU A 299 -8.83 -3.99 -11.68
CA LEU A 299 -10.09 -3.61 -11.02
C LEU A 299 -11.07 -4.78 -11.01
N LYS A 300 -11.23 -5.51 -12.13
CA LYS A 300 -12.07 -6.72 -12.17
C LYS A 300 -11.65 -7.78 -11.15
N VAL A 301 -10.34 -7.98 -10.97
CA VAL A 301 -9.82 -8.93 -9.97
C VAL A 301 -10.11 -8.45 -8.54
N LEU A 302 -9.92 -7.16 -8.25
CA LEU A 302 -10.24 -6.61 -6.94
C LEU A 302 -11.73 -6.69 -6.63
N ASP A 303 -12.56 -6.38 -7.62
CA ASP A 303 -14.01 -6.38 -7.48
C ASP A 303 -14.54 -7.78 -7.12
N ALA A 304 -14.07 -8.80 -7.84
CA ALA A 304 -14.42 -10.20 -7.61
C ALA A 304 -13.81 -10.81 -6.34
N SER A 305 -12.90 -10.11 -5.64
CA SER A 305 -12.24 -10.64 -4.45
C SER A 305 -13.19 -10.62 -3.24
N PRO A 306 -13.32 -11.73 -2.48
CA PRO A 306 -14.21 -11.84 -1.31
C PRO A 306 -13.56 -11.23 -0.06
N ILE A 307 -13.23 -9.94 -0.13
CA ILE A 307 -12.56 -9.15 0.91
C ILE A 307 -13.31 -7.83 1.12
N THR A 308 -13.08 -7.15 2.25
CA THR A 308 -13.79 -5.91 2.56
C THR A 308 -13.46 -4.78 1.62
N ASN A 309 -14.34 -3.78 1.53
CA ASN A 309 -14.11 -2.59 0.70
C ASN A 309 -12.86 -1.83 1.14
N HIS A 310 -12.56 -1.81 2.44
CA HIS A 310 -11.32 -1.25 2.95
C HIS A 310 -10.08 -1.99 2.41
N GLN A 311 -10.10 -3.33 2.43
CA GLN A 311 -9.00 -4.13 1.88
C GLN A 311 -8.87 -3.94 0.35
N LYS A 312 -10.00 -3.88 -0.38
CA LYS A 312 -10.00 -3.55 -1.82
C LYS A 312 -9.36 -2.19 -2.07
N PHE A 313 -9.69 -1.17 -1.28
CA PHE A 313 -9.09 0.16 -1.38
C PHE A 313 -7.58 0.16 -1.08
N LEU A 314 -7.15 -0.53 -0.01
CA LEU A 314 -5.72 -0.64 0.31
C LEU A 314 -4.94 -1.32 -0.82
N LEU A 315 -5.48 -2.37 -1.44
CA LEU A 315 -4.87 -3.02 -2.60
C LEU A 315 -4.93 -2.16 -3.86
N LEU A 316 -6.02 -1.42 -4.08
CA LEU A 316 -6.13 -0.44 -5.16
C LEU A 316 -4.96 0.56 -5.08
N ARG A 317 -4.79 1.19 -3.92
CA ARG A 317 -3.76 2.19 -3.69
C ARG A 317 -2.34 1.63 -3.72
N SER A 318 -2.10 0.50 -3.08
CA SER A 318 -0.73 -0.01 -2.83
C SER A 318 -0.21 -0.99 -3.87
N VAL A 319 -1.09 -1.60 -4.67
CA VAL A 319 -0.73 -2.64 -5.65
C VAL A 319 -1.19 -2.29 -7.05
N VAL A 320 -2.44 -1.85 -7.21
CA VAL A 320 -3.03 -1.63 -8.53
C VAL A 320 -2.57 -0.31 -9.16
N LEU A 321 -2.69 0.83 -8.47
CA LEU A 321 -2.22 2.11 -9.00
C LEU A 321 -0.73 2.13 -9.36
N PRO A 322 0.20 1.59 -8.53
CA PRO A 322 1.62 1.55 -8.90
C PRO A 322 1.90 0.79 -10.20
N LYS A 323 1.02 -0.13 -10.63
CA LYS A 323 1.17 -0.84 -11.91
C LYS A 323 0.95 0.04 -13.14
N VAL A 324 0.30 1.19 -13.00
CA VAL A 324 -0.01 2.13 -14.09
C VAL A 324 0.67 3.50 -13.90
N ASN A 325 0.91 3.93 -12.65
CA ASN A 325 1.54 5.21 -12.34
C ASN A 325 2.97 5.37 -12.85
N TYR A 326 3.67 4.27 -13.12
CA TYR A 326 5.00 4.35 -13.71
C TYR A 326 4.96 4.85 -15.15
N ALA A 327 3.84 4.67 -15.87
CA ALA A 327 3.79 4.94 -17.29
C ALA A 327 4.05 6.41 -17.65
N PRO A 328 3.39 7.43 -17.04
CA PRO A 328 3.70 8.82 -17.35
C PRO A 328 5.14 9.24 -17.05
N LEU A 329 5.87 8.52 -16.18
CA LEU A 329 7.28 8.79 -15.90
C LEU A 329 8.21 8.32 -17.03
N VAL A 330 7.79 7.36 -17.85
CA VAL A 330 8.62 6.78 -18.91
C VAL A 330 7.98 6.79 -20.29
N ASP A 331 6.80 7.41 -20.42
CA ASP A 331 6.17 7.65 -21.70
C ASP A 331 6.90 8.80 -22.40
N PHE A 332 7.41 8.51 -23.60
CA PHE A 332 8.06 9.49 -24.49
C PHE A 332 7.12 9.95 -25.60
N ALA A 333 5.90 9.42 -25.66
CA ALA A 333 4.89 9.94 -26.57
C ALA A 333 4.53 11.39 -26.19
N PRO A 334 4.24 12.27 -27.18
CA PRO A 334 3.77 13.62 -26.90
C PRO A 334 2.55 13.63 -25.99
N LYS A 335 2.41 14.66 -25.14
CA LYS A 335 1.17 14.90 -24.39
C LYS A 335 0.04 15.13 -25.38
N ILE A 336 -1.03 14.36 -25.27
CA ILE A 336 -2.24 14.53 -26.05
C ILE A 336 -3.26 15.21 -25.13
N PRO A 337 -3.56 16.51 -25.33
CA PRO A 337 -4.63 17.17 -24.59
C PRO A 337 -5.96 16.45 -24.84
N GLN A 338 -6.76 16.31 -23.80
CA GLN A 338 -8.16 15.87 -23.92
C GLN A 338 -9.07 16.97 -23.37
N ASP A 339 -10.33 17.00 -23.82
CA ASP A 339 -11.32 17.97 -23.35
C ASP A 339 -11.42 17.94 -21.81
N GLY A 340 -11.35 19.12 -21.17
CA GLY A 340 -11.30 19.27 -19.71
C GLY A 340 -9.87 19.41 -19.14
N PHE A 341 -9.64 18.92 -17.92
CA PHE A 341 -8.33 18.97 -17.24
C PHE A 341 -7.39 17.80 -17.62
N GLY A 342 -7.66 17.14 -18.74
CA GLY A 342 -7.16 15.81 -19.04
C GLY A 342 -5.94 15.73 -19.97
N ASN A 343 -5.22 14.62 -19.87
CA ASN A 343 -4.32 14.13 -20.90
C ASN A 343 -4.72 12.70 -21.31
N GLN A 344 -3.91 12.05 -22.15
CA GLN A 344 -4.19 10.69 -22.64
C GLN A 344 -4.42 9.64 -21.53
N TYR A 345 -4.01 9.89 -20.28
CA TYR A 345 -4.24 9.00 -19.15
C TYR A 345 -5.55 9.24 -18.38
N SER A 346 -6.37 10.23 -18.75
CA SER A 346 -7.56 10.64 -17.97
C SER A 346 -8.59 9.53 -17.76
N LEU A 347 -8.73 8.62 -18.73
CA LEU A 347 -9.63 7.48 -18.61
C LEU A 347 -9.24 6.54 -17.46
N ILE A 348 -7.94 6.44 -17.13
CA ILE A 348 -7.48 5.64 -15.98
C ILE A 348 -7.93 6.30 -14.68
N ASP A 349 -7.72 7.62 -14.54
CA ASP A 349 -8.12 8.38 -13.35
C ASP A 349 -9.64 8.29 -13.15
N GLN A 350 -10.43 8.47 -14.21
CA GLN A 350 -11.90 8.32 -14.17
C GLN A 350 -12.34 6.92 -13.70
N LYS A 351 -11.74 5.85 -14.26
CA LYS A 351 -12.05 4.46 -13.85
C LYS A 351 -11.68 4.21 -12.38
N VAL A 352 -10.54 4.73 -11.94
CA VAL A 352 -10.07 4.61 -10.57
C VAL A 352 -10.98 5.35 -9.60
N PHE A 353 -11.34 6.60 -9.89
CA PHE A 353 -12.21 7.40 -9.04
C PHE A 353 -13.61 6.83 -9.00
N LYS A 354 -14.16 6.40 -10.14
CA LYS A 354 -15.44 5.70 -10.17
C LYS A 354 -15.41 4.46 -9.27
N TYR A 355 -14.42 3.59 -9.44
CA TYR A 355 -14.31 2.37 -8.62
C TYR A 355 -14.13 2.69 -7.13
N ALA A 356 -13.31 3.68 -6.77
CA ALA A 356 -13.11 4.08 -5.39
C ALA A 356 -14.36 4.72 -4.76
N SER A 357 -15.11 5.54 -5.52
CA SER A 357 -16.40 6.09 -5.12
C SER A 357 -17.43 4.99 -4.89
N ASP A 358 -17.47 3.99 -5.77
CA ASP A 358 -18.34 2.82 -5.64
C ASP A 358 -17.99 2.02 -4.36
N LEU A 359 -16.70 1.79 -4.06
CA LEU A 359 -16.25 1.14 -2.83
C LEU A 359 -16.68 1.89 -1.55
N PHE A 360 -16.70 3.22 -1.62
CA PHE A 360 -17.07 4.08 -0.49
C PHE A 360 -18.56 4.44 -0.46
N ALA A 361 -19.35 3.94 -1.40
CA ALA A 361 -20.76 4.29 -1.58
C ALA A 361 -21.01 5.81 -1.65
N VAL A 362 -20.06 6.55 -2.22
CA VAL A 362 -20.20 7.99 -2.41
C VAL A 362 -20.80 8.24 -3.79
N LYS A 363 -22.06 8.68 -3.80
CA LYS A 363 -22.80 9.10 -4.98
C LYS A 363 -22.93 10.62 -4.86
N ASP A 364 -22.78 11.36 -5.95
CA ASP A 364 -22.96 12.83 -6.01
C ASP A 364 -21.71 13.72 -5.81
N LEU A 365 -20.48 13.18 -5.83
CA LEU A 365 -19.29 14.05 -5.96
C LEU A 365 -19.03 14.39 -7.42
N SER A 366 -18.81 15.68 -7.71
CA SER A 366 -18.26 16.14 -8.97
C SER A 366 -16.85 15.59 -9.21
N GLU A 367 -16.38 15.60 -10.47
CA GLU A 367 -15.04 15.10 -10.80
C GLU A 367 -13.93 15.84 -10.04
N THR A 368 -14.09 17.14 -9.80
CA THR A 368 -13.13 17.96 -9.04
C THR A 368 -13.12 17.60 -7.56
N GLU A 369 -14.29 17.33 -6.96
CA GLU A 369 -14.38 16.88 -5.56
C GLU A 369 -13.83 15.46 -5.37
N GLN A 370 -14.06 14.57 -6.34
CA GLN A 370 -13.44 13.24 -6.35
C GLN A 370 -11.91 13.36 -6.44
N ALA A 371 -11.42 14.16 -7.38
CA ALA A 371 -9.98 14.40 -7.55
C ALA A 371 -9.34 14.94 -6.26
N ASP A 372 -9.94 15.97 -5.64
CA ASP A 372 -9.49 16.51 -4.36
C ASP A 372 -9.50 15.44 -3.26
N PHE A 373 -10.62 14.76 -3.05
CA PHE A 373 -10.73 13.75 -1.99
C PHE A 373 -9.74 12.59 -2.16
N PHE A 374 -9.65 12.02 -3.36
CA PHE A 374 -8.81 10.84 -3.57
C PHE A 374 -7.32 11.17 -3.57
N THR A 375 -6.91 12.35 -4.06
CA THR A 375 -5.49 12.66 -4.30
C THR A 375 -4.84 13.60 -3.29
N ASN A 376 -5.62 14.38 -2.53
CA ASN A 376 -5.10 15.33 -1.56
C ASN A 376 -4.48 14.63 -0.32
N SER A 377 -3.76 15.37 0.51
CA SER A 377 -3.00 14.83 1.63
C SER A 377 -3.90 14.23 2.72
N ALA A 378 -3.39 13.21 3.43
CA ALA A 378 -4.16 12.60 4.53
C ALA A 378 -4.44 13.61 5.66
N SER A 379 -3.51 14.55 5.90
CA SER A 379 -3.68 15.65 6.86
C SER A 379 -4.80 16.62 6.48
N LYS A 380 -5.13 16.72 5.19
CA LYS A 380 -6.17 17.62 4.66
C LYS A 380 -7.49 16.86 4.37
N GLY A 381 -7.62 15.62 4.87
CA GLY A 381 -8.81 14.79 4.68
C GLY A 381 -8.92 14.11 3.32
N GLY A 382 -7.82 14.04 2.57
CA GLY A 382 -7.70 13.26 1.34
C GLY A 382 -7.11 11.86 1.58
N LEU A 383 -6.96 11.10 0.49
CA LEU A 383 -6.51 9.70 0.52
C LEU A 383 -5.13 9.46 -0.12
N GLU A 384 -4.49 10.52 -0.62
CA GLU A 384 -3.15 10.51 -1.21
C GLU A 384 -2.96 9.46 -2.33
N MET A 385 -3.99 9.21 -3.13
CA MET A 385 -3.84 8.44 -4.34
C MET A 385 -2.98 9.22 -5.33
N VAL A 386 -1.99 8.55 -5.90
CA VAL A 386 -1.23 9.06 -7.04
C VAL A 386 -1.88 8.44 -8.25
N VAL A 387 -2.40 9.27 -9.16
CA VAL A 387 -3.09 8.79 -10.36
C VAL A 387 -2.41 9.34 -11.62
N PRO A 388 -2.37 8.58 -12.73
CA PRO A 388 -1.55 8.93 -13.88
C PRO A 388 -1.84 10.30 -14.51
N SER A 389 -3.11 10.68 -14.70
CA SER A 389 -3.45 11.91 -15.43
C SER A 389 -3.15 13.16 -14.61
N LEU A 390 -3.65 13.25 -13.37
CA LEU A 390 -3.45 14.43 -12.51
C LEU A 390 -1.98 14.64 -12.12
N TYR A 391 -1.20 13.56 -12.00
CA TYR A 391 0.23 13.65 -11.70
C TYR A 391 1.12 13.67 -12.96
N TYR A 392 0.54 13.75 -14.17
CA TYR A 392 1.29 13.64 -15.42
C TYR A 392 2.41 14.67 -15.52
N ASP A 393 2.11 15.96 -15.33
CA ASP A 393 3.10 17.04 -15.48
C ASP A 393 4.20 16.93 -14.41
N PHE A 394 3.84 16.52 -13.19
CA PHE A 394 4.81 16.22 -12.13
C PHE A 394 5.72 15.04 -12.48
N MET A 395 5.17 13.95 -13.03
CA MET A 395 5.96 12.77 -13.45
C MET A 395 6.85 13.08 -14.64
N GLN A 396 6.40 13.90 -15.59
CA GLN A 396 7.19 14.37 -16.73
C GLN A 396 8.29 15.35 -16.31
N ALA A 397 8.02 16.25 -15.36
CA ALA A 397 9.07 17.07 -14.76
C ALA A 397 10.13 16.19 -14.07
N GLN A 398 9.70 15.13 -13.39
CA GLN A 398 10.62 14.17 -12.79
C GLN A 398 11.41 13.36 -13.82
N GLN A 399 10.80 12.98 -14.94
CA GLN A 399 11.49 12.35 -16.07
C GLN A 399 12.63 13.25 -16.56
N LYS A 400 12.35 14.54 -16.80
CA LYS A 400 13.36 15.53 -17.20
C LYS A 400 14.46 15.70 -16.16
N ALA A 401 14.11 15.71 -14.86
CA ALA A 401 15.08 15.80 -13.78
C ALA A 401 16.02 14.59 -13.75
N VAL A 402 15.49 13.37 -13.94
CA VAL A 402 16.29 12.13 -14.06
C VAL A 402 17.25 12.23 -15.24
N LEU A 403 16.76 12.66 -16.41
CA LEU A 403 17.60 12.85 -17.60
C LEU A 403 18.71 13.88 -17.40
N ALA A 404 18.47 14.89 -16.56
CA ALA A 404 19.46 15.90 -16.15
C ALA A 404 20.38 15.44 -14.99
N GLY A 405 20.34 14.17 -14.59
CA GLY A 405 21.16 13.63 -13.49
C GLY A 405 20.66 13.98 -12.09
N LYS A 406 19.51 14.66 -11.96
CA LYS A 406 18.89 15.01 -10.67
C LYS A 406 17.96 13.87 -10.24
N CYS A 407 18.54 12.82 -9.65
CA CYS A 407 17.77 11.69 -9.14
C CYS A 407 17.23 11.96 -7.72
N GLY A 408 16.00 12.48 -7.63
CA GLY A 408 15.23 12.50 -6.38
C GLY A 408 14.54 11.16 -6.07
N VAL A 409 14.38 10.83 -4.79
CA VAL A 409 13.50 9.71 -4.39
C VAL A 409 12.06 10.18 -4.60
N PHE A 410 11.29 9.51 -5.48
CA PHE A 410 9.89 9.86 -5.78
C PHE A 410 9.03 10.15 -4.53
N LYS A 411 9.30 9.44 -3.42
CA LYS A 411 8.63 9.65 -2.14
C LYS A 411 8.86 11.06 -1.55
N ALA A 412 10.06 11.60 -1.66
CA ALA A 412 10.39 12.95 -1.17
C ALA A 412 9.68 14.00 -2.02
N LEU A 413 9.80 13.89 -3.34
CA LEU A 413 9.17 14.81 -4.29
C LEU A 413 7.64 14.78 -4.20
N ARG A 414 7.05 13.60 -4.02
CA ARG A 414 5.62 13.47 -3.76
C ARG A 414 5.22 14.21 -2.49
N LYS A 415 6.03 14.16 -1.43
CA LYS A 415 5.74 14.87 -0.18
C LYS A 415 5.75 16.39 -0.42
N GLU A 416 6.70 16.89 -1.20
CA GLU A 416 6.75 18.30 -1.60
C GLU A 416 5.50 18.69 -2.41
N TYR A 417 5.10 17.88 -3.38
CA TYR A 417 3.87 18.10 -4.16
C TYR A 417 2.61 18.08 -3.27
N LEU A 418 2.47 17.13 -2.35
CA LEU A 418 1.33 17.09 -1.43
C LEU A 418 1.25 18.34 -0.54
N ASN A 419 2.39 19.00 -0.26
CA ASN A 419 2.40 20.25 0.49
C ASN A 419 1.88 21.44 -0.33
N THR A 420 1.91 21.38 -1.67
CA THR A 420 1.39 22.45 -2.55
C THR A 420 -0.13 22.37 -2.75
N LEU A 421 -0.77 21.27 -2.36
CA LEU A 421 -2.22 21.10 -2.50
C LEU A 421 -2.99 21.95 -1.49
N GLN A 422 -4.24 22.28 -1.81
CA GLN A 422 -5.10 23.15 -1.01
C GLN A 422 -5.44 22.55 0.36
N ASP A 423 -5.38 23.39 1.42
CA ASP A 423 -5.83 23.04 2.77
C ASP A 423 -7.35 23.13 2.92
N HIS A 424 -7.91 22.18 3.67
CA HIS A 424 -9.34 22.13 4.02
C HIS A 424 -9.51 22.12 5.55
N PRO A 425 -9.44 23.28 6.23
CA PRO A 425 -9.55 23.35 7.68
C PRO A 425 -10.92 22.86 8.16
N GLY A 426 -10.94 22.11 9.27
CA GLY A 426 -12.17 21.58 9.88
C GLY A 426 -12.72 20.30 9.24
N VAL A 427 -12.11 19.84 8.15
CA VAL A 427 -12.41 18.54 7.53
C VAL A 427 -11.83 17.40 8.37
N PRO A 428 -12.59 16.32 8.62
CA PRO A 428 -12.07 15.12 9.25
C PRO A 428 -10.93 14.48 8.42
N ALA A 429 -9.76 14.33 9.04
CA ALA A 429 -8.58 13.72 8.42
C ALA A 429 -8.68 12.17 8.37
N ILE A 430 -9.78 11.67 7.80
CA ILE A 430 -10.11 10.23 7.75
C ILE A 430 -9.06 9.42 6.98
N GLY A 431 -8.28 10.05 6.11
CA GLY A 431 -7.16 9.42 5.42
C GLY A 431 -6.16 8.79 6.37
N TYR A 432 -5.92 9.35 7.56
CA TYR A 432 -5.03 8.71 8.54
C TYR A 432 -5.59 7.40 9.12
N ALA A 433 -6.91 7.24 9.16
CA ALA A 433 -7.58 6.01 9.57
C ALA A 433 -7.67 5.01 8.41
N ILE A 434 -8.12 5.45 7.23
CA ILE A 434 -8.34 4.60 6.04
C ILE A 434 -7.02 4.13 5.42
N ASN A 435 -5.95 4.93 5.47
CA ASN A 435 -4.68 4.52 4.88
C ASN A 435 -3.86 3.58 5.77
N ASN A 436 -4.42 3.20 6.92
CA ASN A 436 -3.78 2.33 7.88
C ASN A 436 -4.00 0.85 7.51
N PHE A 437 -2.97 0.02 7.68
CA PHE A 437 -3.05 -1.42 7.44
C PHE A 437 -3.78 -2.19 8.55
N THR A 438 -4.29 -1.49 9.58
CA THR A 438 -5.21 -2.10 10.55
C THR A 438 -6.56 -2.29 9.86
N TYR A 439 -7.08 -3.52 9.89
CA TYR A 439 -8.36 -3.87 9.30
C TYR A 439 -9.49 -2.98 9.82
N LEU A 440 -10.38 -2.57 8.91
CA LEU A 440 -11.64 -1.88 9.21
C LEU A 440 -12.76 -2.76 8.67
N THR A 441 -13.85 -2.87 9.42
CA THR A 441 -15.10 -3.41 8.90
C THR A 441 -15.67 -2.46 7.84
N ASP A 442 -16.54 -2.97 6.97
CA ASP A 442 -17.22 -2.10 5.99
C ASP A 442 -18.09 -1.04 6.70
N ASN A 443 -18.66 -1.39 7.86
CA ASN A 443 -19.41 -0.44 8.69
C ASN A 443 -18.53 0.70 9.21
N GLU A 444 -17.35 0.38 9.78
CA GLU A 444 -16.40 1.39 10.24
C GLU A 444 -15.97 2.31 9.08
N LEU A 445 -15.70 1.72 7.90
CA LEU A 445 -15.34 2.49 6.70
C LEU A 445 -16.47 3.43 6.28
N PHE A 446 -17.70 2.95 6.15
CA PHE A 446 -18.83 3.78 5.73
C PHE A 446 -19.16 4.86 6.77
N ASP A 447 -19.03 4.57 8.06
CA ASP A 447 -19.20 5.59 9.10
C ASP A 447 -18.13 6.69 8.97
N LEU A 448 -16.86 6.36 8.68
CA LEU A 448 -15.81 7.34 8.41
C LEU A 448 -16.11 8.22 7.18
N ILE A 449 -16.53 7.59 6.08
CA ILE A 449 -16.89 8.30 4.83
C ILE A 449 -18.08 9.23 5.09
N LYS A 450 -19.10 8.76 5.80
CA LYS A 450 -20.23 9.58 6.21
C LYS A 450 -19.78 10.78 7.05
N HIS A 451 -18.86 10.61 7.99
CA HIS A 451 -18.32 11.73 8.78
C HIS A 451 -17.55 12.74 7.93
N ARG A 452 -16.83 12.29 6.90
CA ARG A 452 -16.15 13.18 5.96
C ARG A 452 -17.11 14.02 5.11
N PHE A 453 -18.20 13.40 4.64
CA PHE A 453 -19.09 13.98 3.62
C PHE A 453 -20.47 14.40 4.13
N GLN A 454 -20.69 14.45 5.43
CA GLN A 454 -21.93 14.93 6.08
C GLN A 454 -22.39 16.35 5.66
N VAL A 455 -21.73 17.00 4.68
CA VAL A 455 -22.04 18.34 4.14
C VAL A 455 -22.16 18.38 2.60
N LEU A 456 -22.22 17.26 1.86
CA LEU A 456 -22.48 17.36 0.41
C LEU A 456 -23.85 16.96 -0.09
N ASN A 457 -24.76 16.45 0.74
CA ASN A 457 -26.19 16.66 0.49
C ASN A 457 -27.03 16.28 1.70
N LYS A 458 -27.79 17.28 2.17
CA LYS A 458 -28.95 17.20 3.06
C LYS A 458 -28.61 16.98 4.54
N GLU A 459 -29.16 17.91 5.32
CA GLU A 459 -29.62 17.74 6.69
C GLU A 459 -29.53 16.28 7.15
N LEU A 460 -28.84 16.00 8.26
CA LEU A 460 -29.26 14.89 9.12
C LEU A 460 -30.76 14.94 9.13
N ASP A 461 -31.40 13.98 8.43
CA ASP A 461 -32.79 14.01 8.01
C ASP A 461 -33.56 14.79 9.05
N SER A 462 -34.15 15.94 8.71
CA SER A 462 -34.58 16.91 9.72
C SER A 462 -35.64 16.35 10.68
N ASP A 463 -36.14 15.15 10.37
CA ASP A 463 -37.04 14.28 11.12
C ASP A 463 -36.37 13.06 11.81
N SER A 464 -35.07 12.84 11.66
CA SER A 464 -34.33 11.76 12.32
C SER A 464 -34.41 11.92 13.84
N LYS A 465 -35.04 10.94 14.49
CA LYS A 465 -35.19 10.88 15.95
C LYS A 465 -34.19 9.89 16.51
N CYS A 466 -33.64 10.22 17.68
CA CYS A 466 -32.87 9.29 18.48
C CYS A 466 -33.72 8.07 18.82
N LEU A 467 -33.31 6.90 18.33
CA LEU A 467 -34.02 5.63 18.53
C LEU A 467 -34.25 5.30 20.01
N LEU A 468 -33.44 5.86 20.90
CA LEU A 468 -33.57 5.63 22.33
C LEU A 468 -34.53 6.59 23.03
N CYS A 469 -34.51 7.88 22.71
CA CYS A 469 -35.24 8.89 23.48
C CYS A 469 -36.29 9.66 22.67
N GLY A 470 -36.40 9.39 21.37
CA GLY A 470 -37.37 10.01 20.46
C GLY A 470 -37.11 11.48 20.11
N LYS A 471 -36.07 12.12 20.68
CA LYS A 471 -35.73 13.52 20.38
C LYS A 471 -35.00 13.64 19.04
N LYS A 472 -35.12 14.80 18.39
CA LYS A 472 -34.41 15.13 17.14
C LYS A 472 -32.90 14.88 17.29
N MET A 473 -32.33 14.13 16.35
CA MET A 473 -30.92 13.78 16.33
C MET A 473 -30.12 14.97 15.81
N THR A 474 -29.51 15.71 16.74
CA THR A 474 -28.50 16.75 16.44
C THR A 474 -27.15 16.32 16.99
N ALA A 475 -26.05 16.89 16.48
CA ALA A 475 -24.71 16.65 17.05
C ALA A 475 -24.68 16.94 18.57
N GLN A 476 -25.37 17.99 19.00
CA GLN A 476 -25.52 18.33 20.41
C GLN A 476 -26.32 17.27 21.19
N HIS A 477 -27.38 16.74 20.59
CA HIS A 477 -28.17 15.67 21.18
C HIS A 477 -27.34 14.40 21.36
N GLU A 478 -26.55 13.99 20.36
CA GLU A 478 -25.74 12.78 20.44
C GLU A 478 -24.70 12.87 21.58
N ILE A 479 -24.09 14.05 21.77
CA ILE A 479 -23.15 14.30 22.86
C ILE A 479 -23.83 14.42 24.24
N ARG A 480 -25.11 14.77 24.33
CA ARG A 480 -25.77 15.03 25.63
C ARG A 480 -26.86 14.02 26.00
N CYS A 481 -27.28 13.14 25.10
CA CYS A 481 -28.35 12.19 25.35
C CYS A 481 -27.95 11.23 26.47
N SER A 482 -28.64 11.26 27.62
CA SER A 482 -28.36 10.35 28.73
C SER A 482 -28.48 8.89 28.33
N ARG A 483 -29.41 8.55 27.42
CA ARG A 483 -29.57 7.19 26.90
C ARG A 483 -28.42 6.75 25.97
N ASN A 484 -27.69 7.69 25.36
CA ASN A 484 -26.47 7.41 24.56
C ASN A 484 -25.17 7.48 25.40
N ALA A 485 -25.24 7.51 26.73
CA ALA A 485 -24.06 7.68 27.58
C ALA A 485 -22.99 6.60 27.32
N GLY A 486 -23.39 5.35 27.08
CA GLY A 486 -22.47 4.26 26.77
C GLY A 486 -21.59 4.54 25.55
N ILE A 487 -22.16 5.06 24.45
CA ILE A 487 -21.41 5.43 23.24
C ILE A 487 -20.32 6.45 23.57
N ARG A 488 -20.66 7.45 24.37
CA ARG A 488 -19.70 8.51 24.74
C ARG A 488 -18.58 7.96 25.58
N THR A 489 -18.90 7.11 26.56
CA THR A 489 -17.91 6.43 27.40
C THR A 489 -16.98 5.59 26.54
N VAL A 490 -17.50 4.80 25.60
CA VAL A 490 -16.68 4.00 24.66
C VAL A 490 -15.74 4.90 23.84
N ARG A 491 -16.26 5.98 23.21
CA ARG A 491 -15.42 6.92 22.43
C ARG A 491 -14.31 7.53 23.27
N HIS A 492 -14.69 7.99 24.46
CA HIS A 492 -13.81 8.62 25.43
C HIS A 492 -12.70 7.67 25.87
N ASP A 493 -13.07 6.50 26.39
CA ASP A 493 -12.15 5.53 26.95
C ASP A 493 -11.23 4.96 25.87
N TYR A 494 -11.72 4.79 24.64
CA TYR A 494 -10.87 4.44 23.51
C TYR A 494 -9.76 5.47 23.29
N MET A 495 -10.11 6.77 23.28
CA MET A 495 -9.12 7.84 23.10
C MET A 495 -8.13 7.92 24.26
N VAL A 496 -8.62 7.89 25.50
CA VAL A 496 -7.80 7.90 26.71
C VAL A 496 -6.80 6.74 26.69
N ASN A 497 -7.27 5.51 26.43
CA ASN A 497 -6.40 4.33 26.37
C ASN A 497 -5.35 4.44 25.27
N ARG A 498 -5.70 4.96 24.09
CA ARG A 498 -4.73 5.15 23.00
C ARG A 498 -3.66 6.16 23.36
N ILE A 499 -4.05 7.30 23.95
CA ILE A 499 -3.12 8.32 24.42
C ILE A 499 -2.19 7.76 25.49
N LEU A 500 -2.75 7.05 26.48
CA LEU A 500 -1.99 6.44 27.57
C LEU A 500 -0.89 5.51 27.04
N THR A 501 -1.21 4.66 26.06
CA THR A 501 -0.22 3.76 25.44
C THR A 501 0.85 4.47 24.60
N LYS A 502 0.65 5.76 24.28
CA LYS A 502 1.53 6.52 23.40
C LYS A 502 2.51 7.42 24.15
N ILE A 503 2.16 7.84 25.37
CA ILE A 503 3.04 8.62 26.23
C ILE A 503 4.28 7.80 26.59
N ASP A 504 5.45 8.42 26.58
CA ASP A 504 6.69 7.76 26.98
C ASP A 504 6.58 7.19 28.41
N HIS A 505 6.86 5.90 28.57
CA HIS A 505 6.86 5.20 29.85
C HIS A 505 7.75 5.85 30.92
N HIS A 506 8.83 6.55 30.55
CA HIS A 506 9.69 7.30 31.48
C HIS A 506 8.98 8.49 32.13
N ARG A 507 7.83 8.91 31.56
CA ARG A 507 6.97 9.95 32.14
C ARG A 507 5.96 9.36 33.13
N HIS A 508 6.01 8.07 33.42
CA HIS A 508 5.12 7.38 34.34
C HIS A 508 3.62 7.69 34.10
N PRO A 509 3.11 7.55 32.86
CA PRO A 509 1.72 7.84 32.56
C PRO A 509 0.79 6.87 33.30
N ARG A 510 -0.24 7.39 33.96
CA ARG A 510 -1.23 6.59 34.68
C ARG A 510 -2.66 7.08 34.43
N PRO A 511 -3.64 6.17 34.28
CA PRO A 511 -5.04 6.56 34.26
C PRO A 511 -5.48 7.01 35.67
N VAL A 512 -6.37 7.99 35.73
CA VAL A 512 -6.92 8.49 36.99
C VAL A 512 -8.36 7.99 37.12
N ASP A 513 -8.53 6.84 37.76
CA ASP A 513 -9.84 6.26 38.03
C ASP A 513 -9.90 5.56 39.40
N LYS A 514 -11.10 5.10 39.79
CA LYS A 514 -11.33 4.43 41.08
C LYS A 514 -10.81 2.99 41.09
N ALA A 515 -10.80 2.33 39.93
CA ALA A 515 -10.39 0.94 39.79
C ALA A 515 -8.89 0.75 40.02
N HIS A 516 -8.09 1.78 39.75
CA HIS A 516 -6.63 1.79 39.92
C HIS A 516 -6.18 2.32 41.29
N GLY A 517 -7.11 2.58 42.23
CA GLY A 517 -6.79 2.95 43.61
C GLY A 517 -6.10 4.30 43.81
N ASN A 518 -5.99 5.12 42.77
CA ASN A 518 -5.23 6.37 42.76
C ASN A 518 -6.11 7.62 42.97
N LEU A 519 -7.42 7.44 43.24
CA LEU A 519 -8.34 8.51 43.59
C LEU A 519 -8.56 8.60 45.11
N PRO A 520 -8.32 9.77 45.74
CA PRO A 520 -8.66 9.97 47.15
C PRO A 520 -10.16 9.74 47.41
N SER A 521 -10.49 9.08 48.52
CA SER A 521 -11.86 8.73 48.90
C SER A 521 -12.78 9.94 49.15
N SER A 522 -12.24 11.16 49.26
CA SER A 522 -12.97 12.38 49.62
C SER A 522 -13.32 13.34 48.46
N ASP A 523 -12.63 13.32 47.31
CA ASP A 523 -12.85 14.32 46.25
C ASP A 523 -13.56 13.75 45.01
N LYS A 524 -14.85 14.07 44.89
CA LYS A 524 -15.68 13.64 43.76
C LYS A 524 -15.52 14.52 42.50
N LEU A 525 -14.87 15.68 42.59
CA LEU A 525 -14.99 16.74 41.57
C LEU A 525 -13.80 16.86 40.61
N GLU A 526 -12.61 16.37 40.96
CA GLU A 526 -11.40 16.55 40.15
C GLU A 526 -10.80 15.22 39.68
N LYS A 527 -11.28 14.73 38.54
CA LYS A 527 -10.83 13.50 37.91
C LYS A 527 -10.37 13.80 36.48
N PRO A 528 -9.11 14.23 36.27
CA PRO A 528 -8.53 14.20 34.93
C PRO A 528 -8.50 12.75 34.43
N ASP A 529 -8.20 12.51 33.16
CA ASP A 529 -8.18 11.15 32.62
C ASP A 529 -6.81 10.50 32.78
N ILE A 530 -5.74 11.29 32.61
CA ILE A 530 -4.36 10.82 32.63
C ILE A 530 -3.50 11.78 33.45
N GLU A 531 -2.61 11.21 34.26
CA GLU A 531 -1.51 11.91 34.93
C GLU A 531 -0.17 11.43 34.39
N PHE A 532 0.80 12.33 34.27
CA PHE A 532 2.17 12.00 33.88
C PHE A 532 3.19 13.02 34.42
N GLN A 533 4.47 12.66 34.41
CA GLN A 533 5.59 13.49 34.83
C GLN A 533 6.26 14.19 33.64
N TYR A 534 6.57 15.48 33.80
CA TYR A 534 7.39 16.24 32.85
C TYR A 534 8.22 17.29 33.59
N LYS A 535 9.53 17.31 33.36
CA LYS A 535 10.48 18.24 34.03
C LYS A 535 10.27 18.33 35.55
N ASN A 536 10.14 17.17 36.21
CA ASN A 536 9.93 17.02 37.65
C ASN A 536 8.62 17.62 38.20
N ALA A 537 7.61 17.81 37.35
CA ALA A 537 6.27 18.21 37.77
C ALA A 537 5.21 17.25 37.20
N THR A 538 4.14 17.07 37.97
CA THR A 538 2.95 16.32 37.54
C THR A 538 2.09 17.19 36.62
N TYR A 539 1.75 16.65 35.45
CA TYR A 539 0.82 17.22 34.49
C TYR A 539 -0.41 16.33 34.39
N VAL A 540 -1.55 16.94 34.08
CA VAL A 540 -2.82 16.25 33.89
C VAL A 540 -3.34 16.47 32.48
N LEU A 541 -3.89 15.43 31.87
CA LEU A 541 -4.55 15.47 30.58
C LEU A 541 -6.00 15.00 30.73
N ASP A 542 -6.92 15.75 30.14
CA ASP A 542 -8.35 15.42 30.14
C ASP A 542 -8.91 15.53 28.72
N VAL A 543 -9.57 14.46 28.28
CA VAL A 543 -10.14 14.27 26.95
C VAL A 543 -11.61 14.65 26.98
N THR A 544 -12.04 15.50 26.06
CA THR A 544 -13.46 15.87 25.97
C THR A 544 -13.91 16.04 24.54
N PHE A 545 -15.07 15.46 24.22
CA PHE A 545 -15.74 15.68 22.93
C PHE A 545 -16.70 16.87 23.02
N ALA A 546 -16.61 17.80 22.08
CA ALA A 546 -17.44 19.00 22.02
C ALA A 546 -17.97 19.27 20.60
N VAL A 547 -19.13 19.93 20.51
CA VAL A 547 -19.59 20.55 19.26
C VAL A 547 -18.89 21.90 19.05
N GLU A 548 -18.84 22.36 17.79
CA GLU A 548 -18.13 23.59 17.40
C GLU A 548 -18.50 24.79 18.29
N ALA A 549 -19.81 25.02 18.49
CA ALA A 549 -20.33 26.13 19.28
C ALA A 549 -19.85 26.16 20.75
N ASN A 550 -19.34 25.04 21.28
CA ASN A 550 -18.92 24.92 22.68
C ASN A 550 -17.42 24.61 22.85
N ILE A 551 -16.63 24.56 21.77
CA ILE A 551 -15.25 24.05 21.82
C ILE A 551 -14.33 24.91 22.69
N CYS A 552 -14.44 26.24 22.58
CA CYS A 552 -13.68 27.18 23.40
C CYS A 552 -14.05 27.10 24.88
N ASN A 553 -15.34 26.91 25.17
CA ASN A 553 -15.85 26.81 26.54
C ASN A 553 -15.44 25.48 27.18
N ALA A 554 -15.45 24.39 26.42
CA ALA A 554 -14.93 23.11 26.88
C ALA A 554 -13.44 23.21 27.25
N PHE A 555 -12.63 23.84 26.39
CA PHE A 555 -11.20 24.03 26.64
C PHE A 555 -10.94 24.84 27.91
N LYS A 556 -11.52 26.04 28.02
CA LYS A 556 -11.37 26.92 29.19
C LYS A 556 -11.91 26.28 30.46
N GLY A 557 -13.06 25.60 30.36
CA GLY A 557 -13.71 24.95 31.48
C GLY A 557 -12.85 23.87 32.11
N LYS A 558 -12.03 23.15 31.34
CA LYS A 558 -11.09 22.14 31.88
C LYS A 558 -9.91 22.75 32.60
N ILE A 559 -9.35 23.84 32.09
CA ILE A 559 -8.30 24.60 32.80
C ILE A 559 -8.87 25.11 34.12
N LEU A 560 -10.04 25.76 34.11
CA LEU A 560 -10.68 26.26 35.34
C LEU A 560 -11.01 25.13 36.33
N LYS A 561 -11.43 23.97 35.84
CA LYS A 561 -11.80 22.83 36.69
C LYS A 561 -10.61 22.24 37.46
N TYR A 562 -9.43 22.19 36.85
CA TYR A 562 -8.25 21.52 37.45
C TYR A 562 -7.11 22.48 37.83
N GLY A 563 -7.19 23.73 37.37
CA GLY A 563 -6.13 24.73 37.52
C GLY A 563 -5.89 25.13 38.97
N GLY A 564 -6.94 25.13 39.81
CA GLY A 564 -6.83 25.37 41.24
C GLY A 564 -5.94 24.34 41.97
N THR A 565 -5.96 23.09 41.51
CA THR A 565 -5.25 21.97 42.17
C THR A 565 -3.90 21.67 41.56
N TYR A 566 -3.81 21.70 40.23
CA TYR A 566 -2.59 21.33 39.50
C TYR A 566 -1.79 22.55 39.01
N GLY A 567 -2.41 23.73 38.96
CA GLY A 567 -1.89 24.92 38.29
C GLY A 567 -2.31 24.97 36.81
N ASP A 568 -2.78 26.13 36.35
CA ASP A 568 -3.29 26.33 34.97
C ASP A 568 -2.31 25.88 33.89
N ASN A 569 -1.02 26.05 34.12
CA ASN A 569 0.05 25.67 33.19
C ASN A 569 0.39 24.16 33.18
N ARG A 570 -0.27 23.36 34.03
CA ARG A 570 -0.08 21.91 34.13
C ARG A 570 -1.30 21.10 33.71
N VAL A 571 -2.39 21.76 33.33
CA VAL A 571 -3.61 21.14 32.82
C VAL A 571 -3.58 21.16 31.30
N ILE A 572 -3.69 20.01 30.65
CA ILE A 572 -3.72 19.87 29.19
C ILE A 572 -5.13 19.42 28.76
N PRO A 573 -6.03 20.35 28.39
CA PRO A 573 -7.31 19.98 27.82
C PRO A 573 -7.14 19.46 26.41
N LEU A 574 -7.49 18.21 26.16
CA LEU A 574 -7.63 17.65 24.81
C LEU A 574 -9.08 17.69 24.37
N VAL A 575 -9.44 18.75 23.66
CA VAL A 575 -10.80 18.93 23.13
C VAL A 575 -10.86 18.39 21.70
N LEU A 576 -11.68 17.37 21.52
CA LEU A 576 -11.95 16.71 20.25
C LEU A 576 -13.30 17.17 19.72
N ARG A 577 -13.35 17.54 18.45
CA ARG A 577 -14.62 17.85 17.78
C ARG A 577 -15.42 16.59 17.55
N TYR A 578 -16.73 16.76 17.51
CA TYR A 578 -17.66 15.69 17.20
C TYR A 578 -17.37 15.01 15.85
N ASN A 579 -16.91 15.78 14.86
CA ASN A 579 -16.56 15.28 13.53
C ASN A 579 -15.21 14.55 13.46
N GLY A 580 -14.52 14.36 14.59
CA GLY A 580 -13.25 13.62 14.63
C GLY A 580 -11.99 14.48 14.41
N THR A 581 -12.10 15.81 14.41
CA THR A 581 -10.95 16.72 14.33
C THR A 581 -10.50 17.22 15.70
N VAL A 582 -9.24 17.66 15.83
CA VAL A 582 -8.68 18.14 17.10
C VAL A 582 -8.80 19.68 17.18
N TYR A 583 -9.10 20.21 18.35
CA TYR A 583 -9.06 21.66 18.57
C TYR A 583 -7.61 22.17 18.53
N GLU A 584 -7.33 23.21 17.75
CA GLU A 584 -5.97 23.69 17.49
C GLU A 584 -5.20 24.05 18.78
N LYS A 585 -5.85 24.72 19.74
CA LYS A 585 -5.19 25.05 21.02
C LYS A 585 -4.85 23.81 21.84
N SER A 586 -5.69 22.79 21.80
CA SER A 586 -5.38 21.49 22.41
C SER A 586 -4.17 20.86 21.77
N MET A 587 -4.07 20.89 20.43
CA MET A 587 -2.93 20.34 19.70
C MET A 587 -1.62 21.07 20.02
N ASN A 588 -1.64 22.40 20.03
CA ASN A 588 -0.46 23.22 20.34
C ASN A 588 0.05 22.96 21.76
N MET A 589 -0.87 22.90 22.73
CA MET A 589 -0.51 22.60 24.12
C MET A 589 0.03 21.17 24.27
N LEU A 590 -0.64 20.19 23.65
CA LEU A 590 -0.22 18.80 23.71
C LEU A 590 1.17 18.59 23.12
N THR A 591 1.45 19.15 21.94
CA THR A 591 2.76 19.00 21.26
C THR A 591 3.91 19.60 22.08
N THR A 592 3.61 20.64 22.87
CA THR A 592 4.60 21.28 23.77
C THR A 592 5.07 20.33 24.86
N PHE A 593 4.15 19.55 25.45
CA PHE A 593 4.45 18.70 26.60
C PHE A 593 4.69 17.22 26.22
N LEU A 594 4.01 16.74 25.18
CA LEU A 594 3.98 15.36 24.70
C LEU A 594 4.23 15.33 23.17
N PRO A 595 5.43 15.71 22.69
CA PRO A 595 5.76 15.71 21.26
C PRO A 595 5.66 14.33 20.60
N GLU A 596 5.68 13.25 21.38
CA GLU A 596 5.42 11.89 20.90
C GLU A 596 3.98 11.68 20.40
N ILE A 597 3.03 12.51 20.83
CA ILE A 597 1.63 12.49 20.36
C ILE A 597 1.49 13.47 19.20
N THR A 598 1.53 12.93 17.99
CA THR A 598 1.44 13.72 16.76
C THR A 598 -0.01 13.99 16.33
N ASP A 599 -0.22 15.04 15.53
CA ASP A 599 -1.52 15.32 14.90
C ASP A 599 -2.03 14.11 14.10
N SER A 600 -1.15 13.45 13.33
CA SER A 600 -1.51 12.24 12.58
C SER A 600 -1.97 11.08 13.46
N PHE A 601 -1.40 10.94 14.66
CA PHE A 601 -1.81 9.93 15.63
C PHE A 601 -3.21 10.26 16.19
N LEU A 602 -3.43 11.49 16.61
CA LEU A 602 -4.72 11.91 17.16
C LEU A 602 -5.82 11.87 16.12
N SER A 603 -5.59 12.42 14.94
CA SER A 603 -6.55 12.42 13.84
C SER A 603 -6.98 10.99 13.47
N LYS A 604 -6.02 10.06 13.35
CA LYS A 604 -6.31 8.63 13.15
C LYS A 604 -7.22 8.07 14.24
N HIS A 605 -6.81 8.20 15.49
CA HIS A 605 -7.50 7.54 16.59
C HIS A 605 -8.84 8.20 16.90
N CYS A 606 -8.97 9.52 16.71
CA CYS A 606 -10.22 10.24 16.88
C CYS A 606 -11.25 9.78 15.85
N CYS A 607 -10.88 9.69 14.57
CA CYS A 607 -11.73 9.14 13.52
C CYS A 607 -12.17 7.69 13.84
N LEU A 608 -11.24 6.83 14.26
CA LEU A 608 -11.55 5.45 14.63
C LEU A 608 -12.44 5.34 15.88
N ALA A 609 -12.24 6.21 16.87
CA ALA A 609 -13.07 6.25 18.07
C ALA A 609 -14.53 6.52 17.70
N VAL A 610 -14.75 7.51 16.82
CA VAL A 610 -16.08 7.88 16.34
C VAL A 610 -16.72 6.73 15.56
N ALA A 611 -15.98 6.08 14.66
CA ALA A 611 -16.48 4.95 13.86
C ALA A 611 -16.81 3.72 14.72
N ARG A 612 -15.90 3.30 15.61
CA ARG A 612 -16.07 2.10 16.45
C ARG A 612 -17.20 2.22 17.44
N ALA A 613 -17.30 3.38 18.09
CA ALA A 613 -18.38 3.58 19.04
C ALA A 613 -19.76 3.60 18.36
N ASN A 614 -19.85 3.99 17.07
CA ASN A 614 -21.09 3.85 16.31
C ASN A 614 -21.45 2.38 16.07
N GLU A 615 -20.46 1.52 15.81
CA GLU A 615 -20.68 0.09 15.65
C GLU A 615 -21.07 -0.58 16.97
N GLU A 616 -20.35 -0.30 18.06
CA GLU A 616 -20.68 -0.80 19.39
C GLU A 616 -22.07 -0.32 19.86
N ALA A 617 -22.42 0.93 19.54
CA ALA A 617 -23.76 1.46 19.77
C ALA A 617 -24.83 0.66 19.03
N LYS A 618 -24.64 0.42 17.73
CA LYS A 618 -25.57 -0.36 16.90
C LYS A 618 -25.77 -1.76 17.49
N LEU A 619 -24.69 -2.44 17.86
CA LEU A 619 -24.75 -3.77 18.50
C LEU A 619 -25.51 -3.75 19.84
N HIS A 620 -25.21 -2.76 20.69
CA HIS A 620 -25.92 -2.59 21.95
C HIS A 620 -27.42 -2.33 21.74
N TYR A 621 -27.78 -1.52 20.74
CA TYR A 621 -29.17 -1.24 20.40
C TYR A 621 -29.90 -2.44 19.83
N THR A 622 -29.27 -3.19 18.91
CA THR A 622 -29.84 -4.44 18.41
C THR A 622 -30.11 -5.39 19.56
N SER A 623 -29.17 -5.55 20.50
CA SER A 623 -29.36 -6.39 21.69
C SER A 623 -30.54 -5.92 22.55
N LEU A 624 -30.65 -4.61 22.83
CA LEU A 624 -31.78 -4.06 23.60
C LEU A 624 -33.13 -4.27 22.89
N ILE A 625 -33.19 -4.08 21.57
CA ILE A 625 -34.41 -4.29 20.78
C ILE A 625 -34.78 -5.79 20.75
N THR A 626 -33.80 -6.68 20.52
CA THR A 626 -34.01 -8.13 20.53
C THR A 626 -34.52 -8.58 21.90
N ASN A 627 -33.94 -8.08 22.99
CA ASN A 627 -34.39 -8.39 24.34
C ASN A 627 -35.81 -7.87 24.60
N ALA A 628 -36.12 -6.63 24.19
CA ALA A 628 -37.46 -6.06 24.33
C ALA A 628 -38.51 -6.81 23.48
N LEU A 629 -38.16 -7.26 22.28
CA LEU A 629 -39.03 -8.11 21.45
C LEU A 629 -39.20 -9.50 22.06
N HIS A 630 -38.14 -10.07 22.65
CA HIS A 630 -38.21 -11.37 23.34
C HIS A 630 -39.10 -11.28 24.59
N GLU A 631 -38.94 -10.24 25.40
CA GLU A 631 -39.78 -9.94 26.56
C GLU A 631 -41.23 -9.65 26.16
N GLY A 632 -41.45 -8.92 25.07
CA GLY A 632 -42.78 -8.68 24.49
C GLY A 632 -43.45 -9.95 23.97
N THR A 633 -42.67 -10.87 23.40
CA THR A 633 -43.13 -12.20 22.92
C THR A 633 -43.45 -13.14 24.10
N ILE A 634 -42.68 -13.05 25.19
CA ILE A 634 -42.96 -13.76 26.43
C ILE A 634 -44.23 -13.19 27.08
N ALA A 635 -44.41 -11.87 27.13
CA ALA A 635 -45.60 -11.23 27.67
C ALA A 635 -46.88 -11.54 26.86
N THR A 636 -46.79 -11.65 25.52
CA THR A 636 -47.93 -12.10 24.69
C THR A 636 -48.23 -13.59 24.85
N LYS A 637 -47.22 -14.45 25.00
CA LYS A 637 -47.42 -15.87 25.33
C LYS A 637 -47.96 -16.09 26.74
N GLN A 638 -47.57 -15.27 27.72
CA GLN A 638 -48.12 -15.27 29.08
C GLN A 638 -49.57 -14.79 29.07
N GLY A 639 -49.88 -13.70 28.36
CA GLY A 639 -51.24 -13.18 28.20
C GLY A 639 -52.18 -14.11 27.42
N GLN A 640 -51.67 -14.90 26.46
CA GLN A 640 -52.45 -15.96 25.79
C GLN A 640 -52.67 -17.18 26.70
N ARG A 641 -51.69 -17.55 27.55
CA ARG A 641 -51.85 -18.61 28.57
C ARG A 641 -52.84 -18.20 29.67
N ASP A 642 -52.83 -16.94 30.11
CA ASP A 642 -53.76 -16.43 31.12
C ASP A 642 -55.19 -16.28 30.59
N ARG A 643 -55.36 -16.01 29.29
CA ARG A 643 -56.67 -16.06 28.60
C ARG A 643 -57.19 -17.49 28.38
N GLN A 644 -56.31 -18.49 28.25
CA GLN A 644 -56.70 -19.90 28.23
C GLN A 644 -56.99 -20.45 29.65
N ALA A 645 -56.35 -19.93 30.69
CA ALA A 645 -56.59 -20.31 32.08
C ALA A 645 -57.91 -19.76 32.66
N THR A 646 -58.39 -18.62 32.15
CA THR A 646 -59.66 -17.98 32.58
C THR A 646 -60.89 -18.50 31.84
N GLY A 647 -60.74 -19.30 30.78
CA GLY A 647 -61.83 -19.88 29.99
C GLY A 647 -62.44 -21.19 30.52
N ARG A 648 -62.00 -21.71 31.68
CA ARG A 648 -62.57 -22.92 32.32
C ARG A 648 -63.11 -22.64 33.72
N ARG A 649 -64.16 -21.83 33.81
CA ARG A 649 -65.09 -21.86 34.95
C ARG A 649 -66.47 -21.37 34.50
N ALA A 650 -67.29 -22.30 34.04
CA ALA A 650 -68.73 -22.18 34.13
C ALA A 650 -69.20 -23.07 35.28
N LEU A 651 -69.94 -22.49 36.22
CA LEU A 651 -71.19 -23.02 36.77
C LEU A 651 -71.60 -22.21 38.01
N ARG A 652 -72.67 -21.42 37.89
CA ARG A 652 -73.99 -21.75 38.44
C ARG A 652 -74.97 -20.60 38.19
N ALA A 653 -76.09 -20.93 37.55
CA ALA A 653 -77.29 -20.12 37.50
C ALA A 653 -78.06 -20.19 38.83
N PRO A 654 -78.95 -19.22 39.09
CA PRO A 654 -80.30 -19.55 39.52
C PRO A 654 -81.38 -18.84 38.68
N PRO A 655 -82.66 -19.28 38.76
CA PRO A 655 -83.68 -19.05 37.74
C PRO A 655 -84.57 -17.84 38.04
N GLY A 656 -85.16 -17.24 37.00
CA GLY A 656 -86.40 -16.46 37.14
C GLY A 656 -86.62 -15.35 36.10
N LEU A 657 -87.72 -15.51 35.35
CA LEU A 657 -88.62 -14.50 34.75
C LEU A 657 -88.23 -13.86 33.39
N GLU A 658 -88.87 -14.43 32.36
CA GLU A 658 -89.68 -13.83 31.29
C GLU A 658 -89.41 -12.37 30.83
N GLY A 659 -89.27 -12.20 29.50
CA GLY A 659 -89.92 -11.09 28.80
C GLY A 659 -89.17 -10.44 27.62
N VAL A 660 -89.56 -10.86 26.40
CA VAL A 660 -89.82 -10.04 25.20
C VAL A 660 -88.66 -9.21 24.58
N GLY A 661 -88.42 -9.41 23.27
CA GLY A 661 -88.01 -8.31 22.38
C GLY A 661 -87.04 -8.65 21.25
N ALA A 662 -87.56 -8.71 20.03
CA ALA A 662 -86.86 -8.97 18.77
C ALA A 662 -86.12 -7.74 18.17
N ARG A 663 -85.15 -8.03 17.28
CA ARG A 663 -84.72 -7.32 16.02
C ARG A 663 -83.25 -7.69 15.77
N GLN A 664 -82.86 -8.51 14.79
CA GLN A 664 -82.92 -8.44 13.32
C GLN A 664 -82.25 -7.20 12.67
N GLU A 665 -81.29 -7.53 11.79
CA GLU A 665 -80.78 -6.80 10.60
C GLU A 665 -79.82 -5.62 10.82
N GLY A 666 -78.76 -5.42 10.04
CA GLY A 666 -78.51 -5.96 8.71
C GLY A 666 -77.06 -5.91 8.23
N GLU A 667 -76.90 -6.56 7.07
CA GLU A 667 -75.73 -6.77 6.25
C GLU A 667 -75.22 -5.48 5.58
N ALA A 668 -73.94 -5.47 5.18
CA ALA A 668 -73.52 -4.86 3.92
C ALA A 668 -72.27 -5.55 3.38
N GLN A 669 -72.43 -6.11 2.17
CA GLN A 669 -71.48 -6.78 1.29
C GLN A 669 -70.43 -5.80 0.72
N GLY A 670 -69.19 -6.25 0.49
CA GLY A 670 -68.64 -6.52 -0.85
C GLY A 670 -67.32 -5.75 -0.96
N ASN A 671 -66.23 -6.21 -1.58
CA ASN A 671 -66.16 -6.89 -2.87
C ASN A 671 -64.80 -7.62 -3.00
N ALA A 672 -64.82 -8.67 -3.82
CA ALA A 672 -63.70 -9.54 -4.15
C ALA A 672 -62.68 -8.89 -5.12
N GLY A 673 -61.50 -9.49 -5.19
CA GLY A 673 -60.46 -9.19 -6.17
C GLY A 673 -59.29 -10.14 -6.00
N SER A 674 -59.45 -11.35 -6.53
CA SER A 674 -58.42 -12.37 -6.70
C SER A 674 -57.34 -11.90 -7.67
N ASP A 675 -56.10 -12.36 -7.48
CA ASP A 675 -55.45 -13.29 -8.41
C ASP A 675 -54.07 -13.66 -7.90
N GLY A 676 -53.88 -14.96 -7.66
CA GLY A 676 -52.60 -15.55 -7.37
C GLY A 676 -51.87 -15.94 -8.64
N LEU A 677 -50.56 -15.88 -8.60
CA LEU A 677 -49.67 -16.70 -9.43
C LEU A 677 -48.42 -16.97 -8.60
N GLY A 678 -48.34 -18.19 -8.09
CA GLY A 678 -47.07 -18.74 -7.60
C GLY A 678 -46.37 -19.42 -8.76
N VAL A 679 -45.05 -19.25 -8.89
CA VAL A 679 -44.16 -20.23 -9.52
C VAL A 679 -42.80 -20.20 -8.81
N THR A 680 -42.40 -21.42 -8.49
CA THR A 680 -41.18 -22.06 -8.01
C THR A 680 -39.80 -21.38 -8.14
N VAL A 681 -39.05 -21.61 -7.07
CA VAL A 681 -37.60 -21.85 -6.92
C VAL A 681 -36.97 -22.59 -8.12
N GLU A 682 -35.87 -22.04 -8.68
CA GLU A 682 -34.56 -22.68 -8.86
C GLU A 682 -33.58 -21.75 -9.63
N ASN A 683 -32.74 -21.03 -8.88
CA ASN A 683 -31.29 -20.81 -9.06
C ASN A 683 -30.78 -19.72 -8.12
#